data_AF-A0A4Q1BT62-F1
#
_entry.id   AF-A0A4Q1BT62-F1
#
_cell.length_a   1.000
_cell.length_b   1.000
_cell.length_c   1.000
_cell.angle_alpha   90.00
_cell.angle_beta   90.00
_cell.angle_gamma   90.00
#
_symmetry.space_group_name_H-M   'P 1'
#
loop_
_entity.id
_entity.type
_entity.pdbx_description
1 polymer ?
#
loop_
_entity_poly.entity_id
_entity_poly.type
_entity_poly.pdbx_seq_one_letter_code
_entity_poly.pdbx_strand_id
1 'polypeptide(L)'
;MNKTRPALPSGQDGPRKRPKHARFASPSKDVAATENDFMDNLLAGIDASMFDDLVSSPVRPKSSQQRSPLRPKTRSPTTAISATRRAKVVKVEYEPPLEPSVVYKLDPPIYVESEVGVKVEAKPQIHDHDLLVDFDMGDLSAFDDDLFGESQLELKYPIRNPTVPKPPPGYRPTPWARCVVKGVVDGLRFSDGVIPPLDTLGPGSPSTVALGKTLVVTTKEGVTRVVHLKERWADLAICKGDIVNIISSTLNDPSLPIILTFKDPASFLILHPDLMLTMTSIANAMPCPRRPILQSLVKIPGPPSKSVLYGTMLHSLLQDALQQQDFSVDTTRKRLDAEMSKEERRMEIWGTGMSVEDVKNDVEMKACSGFESFGRKWIGPSPTGAGELHTTPGDSPSLLAINGLHEVEEDIWSPKWGLKGKVDASVQASIILDTTKRQTEVKENVAPLEIKTGRSVGVMAHRAQTMLYTLLMEERYGVPVPAGLLYYSQLDSILRVEARPNEIRALIFARNELASYLSKHRQIQGLSPSIKHTSTSESPGAIGDIEESFLPPTIDNARECKTCYAVDTCMLYRKTVDRVPVKEDDDLAESYKEKMGHMTERHVEFFRKWEALVSVEERELGRFRSQLWTMSARQREKTGRCFSDMIISSYSNDIGKSMAKIHRHTYTFMKSPQSSNPSGSLLSGHIAKGDPVTLSIEPDLLSLTRGFVIDLTSTSITIGVTYILDVYTLLARTSHRGDQSHSGRIVFRIDKDEMSTGMTRLRSNLSHLFHHQSDPRIRSSIVDLTKPSFSKHLSPLPNEIPDHLNEDQRKAMEKVLTAEDYSLILGMPGTGKTTTIAEIIKVLVKRGKTILLSSYTHSAVDTILMKLLNEEFGILRIGNIDKVHPEVKHLTLEAMGDSFDMEELNKKLMDPPVVAATCLAVDHPLFFKRKFDYCIVDEASQITLPTCLGPIRMANTFILVGDHYQLPPIVKSPLARQGGLDISLFKLLSTEHPESVTDLSLQYRMNEDIMMLSNRLIYDGRLKCGSEQVAKQSLILSHRKECREMFGVGGVSGYGRNGRNGGHEDEKMKEGCWIQDLFEERVKAVFVDTDHVPARDSKVGDLVQNEGEAELVCQLATALVSSGITQQSIAVITPYRQQIKLLSGRFSTLPNVEILTADRSQGRDKDVILISLVRSNESGYIGDLLRDWRRINVSFTRAKRKLVIFGSARTLSSDKLLGDFIGLMESQGWMYRLKKGADGQHIRQGCDSEG
;
A
#
# COMPACT_ATOMS: atom_id res chain seq x y z
N MET A 1 -39.57 -56.12 -6.50
CA MET A 1 -39.88 -57.56 -6.48
C MET A 1 -38.79 -58.32 -5.72
N ASN A 2 -39.09 -59.55 -5.29
CA ASN A 2 -38.34 -60.38 -4.33
C ASN A 2 -36.86 -60.66 -4.67
N LYS A 3 -35.99 -60.69 -3.63
CA LYS A 3 -35.20 -61.86 -3.16
C LYS A 3 -34.28 -61.43 -1.98
N THR A 4 -34.65 -61.66 -0.71
CA THR A 4 -34.41 -62.87 0.14
C THR A 4 -32.99 -63.00 0.75
N ARG A 5 -32.85 -62.62 2.04
CA ARG A 5 -32.56 -63.44 3.26
C ARG A 5 -31.77 -64.77 3.14
N PRO A 6 -31.20 -65.35 4.24
CA PRO A 6 -30.80 -64.79 5.57
C PRO A 6 -29.44 -65.39 6.11
N ALA A 7 -29.03 -65.09 7.37
CA ALA A 7 -28.74 -66.11 8.43
C ALA A 7 -28.01 -65.57 9.70
N LEU A 8 -28.41 -66.12 10.87
CA LEU A 8 -27.89 -65.99 12.26
C LEU A 8 -26.88 -67.16 12.56
N PRO A 9 -26.41 -67.50 13.81
CA PRO A 9 -26.72 -67.00 15.18
C PRO A 9 -25.56 -66.91 16.23
N SER A 10 -25.94 -66.61 17.50
CA SER A 10 -25.31 -66.95 18.81
C SER A 10 -24.03 -66.22 19.28
N GLY A 11 -23.83 -65.97 20.59
CA GLY A 11 -24.78 -66.06 21.72
C GLY A 11 -24.14 -66.07 23.14
N GLN A 12 -24.88 -65.56 24.15
CA GLN A 12 -24.62 -65.61 25.62
C GLN A 12 -23.35 -64.83 26.12
N ASP A 13 -23.26 -64.34 27.37
CA ASP A 13 -24.05 -64.59 28.59
C ASP A 13 -24.20 -63.31 29.50
N GLY A 14 -24.97 -63.39 30.60
CA GLY A 14 -25.20 -62.29 31.59
C GLY A 14 -24.41 -62.43 32.92
N PRO A 15 -24.93 -62.05 34.12
CA PRO A 15 -26.16 -61.29 34.43
C PRO A 15 -26.13 -60.34 35.68
N ARG A 16 -27.23 -59.57 35.92
CA ARG A 16 -27.71 -58.99 37.24
C ARG A 16 -26.84 -57.86 37.88
N LYS A 17 -27.33 -56.89 38.70
CA LYS A 17 -28.56 -56.73 39.54
C LYS A 17 -28.82 -55.23 39.89
N ARG A 18 -30.06 -54.83 40.22
CA ARG A 18 -30.44 -53.60 41.01
C ARG A 18 -30.91 -54.04 42.44
N PRO A 19 -31.57 -53.25 43.33
CA PRO A 19 -31.77 -51.78 43.50
C PRO A 19 -31.53 -51.29 44.98
N LYS A 20 -31.89 -50.03 45.33
CA LYS A 20 -32.88 -49.68 46.41
C LYS A 20 -33.04 -48.15 46.67
N HIS A 21 -34.30 -47.70 46.74
CA HIS A 21 -34.98 -46.63 47.55
C HIS A 21 -34.28 -45.30 47.96
N ALA A 22 -34.94 -44.13 48.15
CA ALA A 22 -36.27 -43.54 47.85
C ALA A 22 -36.23 -42.03 48.32
N ARG A 23 -37.26 -41.17 48.56
CA ARG A 23 -38.75 -41.22 48.57
C ARG A 23 -39.36 -39.78 48.63
N PHE A 24 -40.46 -39.48 47.90
CA PHE A 24 -41.41 -38.32 48.05
C PHE A 24 -40.88 -36.86 47.87
N ALA A 25 -41.67 -35.84 47.47
CA ALA A 25 -43.12 -35.72 47.13
C ALA A 25 -43.40 -34.74 45.95
N SER A 26 -44.66 -34.67 45.50
CA SER A 26 -45.29 -33.72 44.53
C SER A 26 -46.69 -33.32 45.09
N PRO A 27 -47.61 -32.51 44.46
CA PRO A 27 -47.87 -32.13 43.04
C PRO A 27 -47.74 -30.58 42.81
N SER A 28 -48.20 -29.88 41.75
CA SER A 28 -49.27 -30.06 40.71
C SER A 28 -48.97 -29.24 39.42
N LYS A 29 -49.14 -29.77 38.18
CA LYS A 29 -50.32 -29.70 37.26
C LYS A 29 -50.73 -28.27 36.80
N ASP A 30 -51.10 -27.97 35.55
CA ASP A 30 -51.02 -28.58 34.18
C ASP A 30 -50.73 -27.41 33.16
N VAL A 31 -50.79 -27.39 31.81
CA VAL A 31 -51.23 -28.31 30.72
C VAL A 31 -50.55 -27.91 29.35
N ALA A 32 -50.87 -28.66 28.27
CA ALA A 32 -50.76 -28.44 26.79
C ALA A 32 -50.28 -27.07 26.20
N ALA A 33 -49.37 -27.00 25.20
CA ALA A 33 -49.42 -27.42 23.76
C ALA A 33 -50.09 -26.37 22.82
N THR A 34 -49.83 -26.24 21.50
CA THR A 34 -49.15 -27.11 20.48
C THR A 34 -48.54 -26.26 19.33
N GLU A 35 -47.85 -26.88 18.36
CA GLU A 35 -47.21 -26.26 17.18
C GLU A 35 -48.13 -26.13 15.94
N ASN A 36 -47.57 -25.54 14.85
CA ASN A 36 -47.97 -25.59 13.41
C ASN A 36 -49.18 -24.74 12.96
N ASP A 37 -49.21 -24.03 11.82
CA ASP A 37 -48.34 -23.78 10.65
C ASP A 37 -49.20 -22.94 9.66
N PHE A 38 -48.70 -22.70 8.44
CA PHE A 38 -49.38 -22.30 7.20
C PHE A 38 -49.43 -20.82 6.76
N MET A 39 -49.41 -20.69 5.42
CA MET A 39 -49.08 -19.50 4.63
C MET A 39 -50.31 -18.75 4.07
N ASP A 40 -49.99 -17.62 3.42
CA ASP A 40 -50.74 -16.94 2.36
C ASP A 40 -52.08 -16.26 2.72
N ASN A 41 -52.12 -14.93 2.53
CA ASN A 41 -53.06 -14.37 1.54
C ASN A 41 -52.63 -13.02 0.97
N LEU A 42 -53.25 -12.67 -0.16
CA LEU A 42 -52.67 -11.84 -1.22
C LEU A 42 -53.48 -10.54 -1.49
N LEU A 43 -52.76 -9.42 -1.67
CA LEU A 43 -53.08 -8.20 -2.44
C LEU A 43 -54.45 -7.45 -2.33
N ALA A 44 -54.28 -6.13 -2.16
CA ALA A 44 -54.93 -5.04 -2.92
C ALA A 44 -56.39 -4.58 -2.62
N GLY A 45 -56.54 -3.24 -2.69
CA GLY A 45 -57.77 -2.47 -2.77
C GLY A 45 -57.43 -1.00 -3.07
N ILE A 46 -58.11 -0.36 -4.02
CA ILE A 46 -57.81 0.99 -4.55
C ILE A 46 -59.10 1.82 -4.59
N ASP A 47 -59.04 3.06 -4.08
CA ASP A 47 -59.82 4.26 -4.49
C ASP A 47 -59.40 5.45 -3.57
N ALA A 48 -59.29 6.74 -3.90
CA ALA A 48 -59.81 7.62 -4.98
C ALA A 48 -61.30 8.00 -4.87
N SER A 49 -61.78 9.24 -5.08
CA SER A 49 -61.17 10.60 -5.14
C SER A 49 -62.27 11.67 -5.27
N MET A 50 -62.16 12.87 -4.65
CA MET A 50 -62.84 14.17 -4.96
C MET A 50 -62.50 15.21 -3.84
N PHE A 51 -62.27 16.53 -3.98
CA PHE A 51 -62.77 17.66 -4.85
C PHE A 51 -64.21 18.11 -4.54
N ASP A 52 -64.58 19.41 -4.39
CA ASP A 52 -63.87 20.73 -4.37
C ASP A 52 -64.10 21.47 -3.00
N ASP A 53 -64.06 22.78 -2.69
CA ASP A 53 -64.04 24.14 -3.31
C ASP A 53 -63.03 25.04 -2.49
N LEU A 54 -62.53 26.25 -2.83
CA LEU A 54 -63.02 27.55 -3.39
C LEU A 54 -63.94 28.40 -2.46
N VAL A 55 -63.84 29.75 -2.31
CA VAL A 55 -62.72 30.72 -2.47
C VAL A 55 -63.01 32.09 -1.76
N SER A 56 -61.96 32.80 -1.29
CA SER A 56 -61.85 34.28 -1.10
C SER A 56 -62.50 35.10 0.08
N SER A 57 -61.66 35.95 0.72
CA SER A 57 -61.89 37.40 1.03
C SER A 57 -62.92 37.87 2.11
N PRO A 58 -62.99 39.18 2.49
CA PRO A 58 -61.94 40.10 2.99
C PRO A 58 -62.41 40.99 4.21
N VAL A 59 -61.88 42.23 4.35
CA VAL A 59 -62.37 43.42 5.15
C VAL A 59 -61.59 43.84 6.43
N ARG A 60 -61.42 45.17 6.62
CA ARG A 60 -60.89 45.92 7.79
C ARG A 60 -61.94 46.92 8.32
N PRO A 61 -61.85 47.39 9.59
CA PRO A 61 -61.53 48.82 9.86
C PRO A 61 -60.40 49.01 10.92
N LYS A 62 -59.54 50.06 10.86
CA LYS A 62 -59.63 51.40 11.50
C LYS A 62 -59.87 51.38 13.04
N SER A 63 -59.22 52.16 13.91
CA SER A 63 -58.07 53.12 13.85
C SER A 63 -57.61 53.44 15.31
N SER A 64 -56.66 54.32 15.71
CA SER A 64 -55.92 55.43 15.07
C SER A 64 -54.78 55.94 15.99
N GLN A 65 -53.59 56.27 15.42
CA GLN A 65 -52.70 57.42 15.76
C GLN A 65 -52.08 57.53 17.20
N GLN A 66 -50.90 58.13 17.46
CA GLN A 66 -49.85 58.77 16.63
C GLN A 66 -48.50 58.90 17.43
N ARG A 67 -47.43 59.36 16.74
CA ARG A 67 -46.17 59.95 17.24
C ARG A 67 -45.04 59.04 17.79
N SER A 68 -43.83 59.52 17.52
CA SER A 68 -42.51 59.21 18.10
C SER A 68 -41.92 60.51 18.68
N PRO A 69 -40.68 60.55 19.22
CA PRO A 69 -39.88 59.54 19.95
C PRO A 69 -39.63 59.99 21.42
N LEU A 70 -38.88 59.21 22.26
CA LEU A 70 -37.93 59.70 23.29
C LEU A 70 -37.32 58.59 24.19
N ARG A 71 -36.18 58.92 24.82
CA ARG A 71 -35.47 58.28 25.97
C ARG A 71 -35.74 59.15 27.24
N PRO A 72 -35.29 58.84 28.50
CA PRO A 72 -34.79 57.61 29.16
C PRO A 72 -35.32 57.43 30.64
N LYS A 73 -34.66 56.56 31.46
CA LYS A 73 -34.57 56.57 32.96
C LYS A 73 -35.87 56.27 33.75
N THR A 74 -35.92 55.87 35.04
CA THR A 74 -34.95 55.41 36.08
C THR A 74 -35.72 54.78 37.26
N ARG A 75 -35.09 53.88 38.05
CA ARG A 75 -35.05 53.99 39.52
C ARG A 75 -33.94 53.14 40.17
N SER A 76 -33.53 53.57 41.37
CA SER A 76 -32.50 52.97 42.24
C SER A 76 -33.13 52.54 43.58
N PRO A 77 -32.36 52.08 44.61
CA PRO A 77 -31.68 53.01 45.51
C PRO A 77 -30.35 52.54 46.17
N THR A 78 -29.60 53.48 46.79
CA THR A 78 -28.76 53.36 48.03
C THR A 78 -27.59 52.36 48.12
N THR A 79 -26.37 52.68 48.62
CA THR A 79 -25.73 53.97 49.02
C THR A 79 -24.20 53.82 49.26
N ALA A 80 -23.43 54.91 49.00
CA ALA A 80 -22.26 55.40 49.79
C ALA A 80 -20.95 54.56 49.93
N ILE A 81 -19.72 55.09 50.18
CA ILE A 81 -19.11 56.46 50.09
C ILE A 81 -17.54 56.30 50.09
N SER A 82 -16.82 57.13 49.31
CA SER A 82 -15.39 57.61 49.40
C SER A 82 -14.20 56.65 49.80
N ALA A 83 -12.90 57.02 49.68
CA ALA A 83 -12.11 57.70 48.63
C ALA A 83 -10.57 57.61 48.91
N THR A 84 -9.75 58.10 47.96
CA THR A 84 -8.38 58.67 48.11
C THR A 84 -7.12 57.83 48.46
N ARG A 85 -6.26 57.68 47.42
CA ARG A 85 -4.82 58.10 47.32
C ARG A 85 -3.68 57.44 48.15
N ARG A 86 -2.53 57.36 47.44
CA ARG A 86 -1.10 57.40 47.85
C ARG A 86 -0.40 56.12 48.37
N ALA A 87 0.24 55.44 47.41
CA ALA A 87 1.69 55.16 47.29
C ALA A 87 2.58 55.04 48.55
N LYS A 88 3.43 54.01 48.55
CA LYS A 88 4.73 53.97 49.26
C LYS A 88 5.77 53.19 48.44
N VAL A 89 7.04 53.56 48.59
CA VAL A 89 8.21 52.91 47.97
C VAL A 89 9.04 52.25 49.07
N VAL A 90 9.59 51.06 48.82
CA VAL A 90 10.66 50.45 49.63
C VAL A 90 11.69 49.81 48.70
N LYS A 91 12.97 50.08 48.98
CA LYS A 91 14.18 49.43 48.45
C LYS A 91 14.84 48.67 49.59
N VAL A 92 15.38 47.47 49.37
CA VAL A 92 16.59 46.90 50.03
C VAL A 92 17.24 45.92 49.05
N GLU A 93 18.58 45.82 49.04
CA GLU A 93 19.38 44.87 48.24
C GLU A 93 19.84 43.64 49.07
N TYR A 94 20.22 42.51 48.44
CA TYR A 94 21.49 41.81 48.75
C TYR A 94 21.92 40.73 47.71
N GLU A 95 23.12 40.16 47.93
CA GLU A 95 23.97 39.41 46.98
C GLU A 95 23.86 37.85 47.05
N PRO A 96 24.36 37.10 46.04
CA PRO A 96 24.26 35.63 45.96
C PRO A 96 25.56 34.85 46.28
N PRO A 97 25.48 33.53 46.55
CA PRO A 97 26.66 32.65 46.51
C PRO A 97 26.54 31.37 45.64
N LEU A 98 27.42 31.30 44.63
CA LEU A 98 28.31 30.16 44.29
C LEU A 98 27.74 28.79 43.85
N GLU A 99 27.97 28.46 42.56
CA GLU A 99 28.02 27.08 42.03
C GLU A 99 29.48 26.62 41.75
N PRO A 100 29.77 25.30 41.83
CA PRO A 100 31.01 24.71 41.30
C PRO A 100 30.85 24.16 39.87
N SER A 101 31.72 24.59 38.97
CA SER A 101 31.69 24.27 37.53
C SER A 101 32.29 22.92 37.13
N VAL A 102 31.71 22.25 36.12
CA VAL A 102 32.47 21.48 35.10
C VAL A 102 31.82 21.69 33.73
N VAL A 103 32.58 22.25 32.77
CA VAL A 103 32.17 22.39 31.36
C VAL A 103 33.25 21.80 30.45
N TYR A 104 32.88 20.85 29.59
CA TYR A 104 33.73 20.43 28.48
C TYR A 104 33.55 21.39 27.30
N LYS A 105 34.64 21.97 26.82
CA LYS A 105 34.64 22.82 25.62
C LYS A 105 34.52 21.98 24.35
N LEU A 106 33.87 22.56 23.34
CA LEU A 106 34.06 22.23 21.93
C LEU A 106 34.69 23.46 21.27
N ASP A 107 35.74 23.26 20.46
CA ASP A 107 36.43 24.35 19.77
C ASP A 107 35.65 24.82 18.52
N PRO A 108 35.68 26.12 18.19
CA PRO A 108 35.07 26.66 16.97
C PRO A 108 35.90 26.32 15.72
N PRO A 109 35.26 26.19 14.53
CA PRO A 109 35.97 25.90 13.29
C PRO A 109 36.83 27.09 12.82
N ILE A 110 37.98 26.75 12.23
CA ILE A 110 38.95 27.69 11.67
C ILE A 110 38.40 28.31 10.39
N TYR A 111 38.37 29.64 10.31
CA TYR A 111 38.24 30.36 9.04
C TYR A 111 39.62 30.54 8.39
N VAL A 112 39.68 30.33 7.07
CA VAL A 112 40.87 30.65 6.26
C VAL A 112 40.63 32.01 5.62
N GLU A 113 41.50 32.97 5.90
CA GLU A 113 41.48 34.27 5.24
C GLU A 113 42.07 34.19 3.83
N SER A 114 41.48 34.91 2.88
CA SER A 114 42.11 35.27 1.61
C SER A 114 41.91 36.76 1.37
N GLU A 115 42.98 37.49 1.08
CA GLU A 115 43.00 38.94 1.04
C GLU A 115 42.27 39.52 -0.19
N VAL A 116 41.61 40.67 0.03
CA VAL A 116 41.73 41.95 -0.71
C VAL A 116 40.43 42.73 -0.48
N GLY A 117 40.51 43.83 0.26
CA GLY A 117 39.34 44.64 0.63
C GLY A 117 39.15 45.89 -0.23
N VAL A 118 37.90 46.36 -0.32
CA VAL A 118 37.51 47.74 -0.68
C VAL A 118 36.22 48.10 0.07
N LYS A 119 36.06 49.36 0.48
CA LYS A 119 34.81 49.89 1.08
C LYS A 119 33.82 50.32 0.00
N VAL A 120 32.52 50.35 0.31
CA VAL A 120 31.61 51.50 0.08
C VAL A 120 30.22 51.22 0.69
N GLU A 121 29.49 52.27 1.08
CA GLU A 121 28.12 52.23 1.60
C GLU A 121 27.08 52.45 0.48
N ALA A 122 25.90 51.81 0.55
CA ALA A 122 24.66 52.30 -0.06
C ALA A 122 23.40 51.59 0.50
N LYS A 123 22.25 52.30 0.52
CA LYS A 123 20.90 51.73 0.68
C LYS A 123 20.23 51.58 -0.70
N PRO A 124 19.22 50.71 -0.85
CA PRO A 124 17.82 51.16 -0.79
C PRO A 124 16.96 50.26 0.12
N GLN A 125 15.99 50.76 0.92
CA GLN A 125 14.69 51.35 0.54
C GLN A 125 13.73 50.39 -0.19
N ILE A 126 12.67 49.99 0.52
CA ILE A 126 11.36 49.55 0.01
C ILE A 126 10.31 50.32 0.83
N HIS A 127 9.17 50.65 0.23
CA HIS A 127 8.07 51.40 0.85
C HIS A 127 6.82 50.55 1.09
N ASP A 128 6.05 51.01 2.08
CA ASP A 128 4.60 50.85 2.29
C ASP A 128 3.78 51.18 1.00
N HIS A 129 2.47 50.98 0.84
CA HIS A 129 1.28 50.72 1.69
C HIS A 129 0.19 50.12 0.73
N ASP A 130 -0.90 49.45 1.09
CA ASP A 130 -1.43 48.91 2.36
C ASP A 130 -2.52 47.85 2.02
N LEU A 131 -3.01 47.07 2.99
CA LEU A 131 -4.45 46.83 3.20
C LEU A 131 -4.73 45.98 4.46
N LEU A 132 -5.30 46.60 5.49
CA LEU A 132 -5.78 45.97 6.72
C LEU A 132 -7.20 45.36 6.59
N VAL A 133 -7.42 44.22 7.26
CA VAL A 133 -8.70 43.85 7.90
C VAL A 133 -8.38 43.16 9.22
N ASP A 134 -9.00 43.60 10.32
CA ASP A 134 -8.73 43.11 11.68
C ASP A 134 -9.26 41.70 11.94
N PHE A 135 -8.65 41.01 12.90
CA PHE A 135 -9.29 39.94 13.68
C PHE A 135 -9.00 40.11 15.17
N ASP A 136 -10.01 39.87 15.99
CA ASP A 136 -10.06 40.30 17.39
C ASP A 136 -9.25 39.38 18.32
N MET A 137 -8.31 39.95 19.09
CA MET A 137 -7.43 39.24 20.04
C MET A 137 -8.02 39.24 21.45
N GLY A 138 -9.30 38.85 21.55
CA GLY A 138 -10.19 39.17 22.67
C GLY A 138 -10.66 38.02 23.56
N ASP A 139 -9.95 36.88 23.66
CA ASP A 139 -10.35 35.80 24.61
C ASP A 139 -9.21 34.86 25.08
N LEU A 140 -8.02 35.41 25.38
CA LEU A 140 -6.88 34.66 25.95
C LEU A 140 -6.20 35.39 27.12
N SER A 141 -6.98 35.82 28.12
CA SER A 141 -6.48 36.41 29.37
C SER A 141 -7.11 35.75 30.62
N ALA A 142 -6.84 34.45 30.79
CA ALA A 142 -7.31 33.65 31.92
C ALA A 142 -6.35 32.49 32.28
N PHE A 143 -5.11 32.84 32.67
CA PHE A 143 -4.20 31.96 33.42
C PHE A 143 -3.48 32.81 34.48
N ASP A 144 -3.44 32.33 35.72
CA ASP A 144 -3.13 33.12 36.91
C ASP A 144 -1.64 33.40 37.16
N ASP A 145 -1.37 34.54 37.81
CA ASP A 145 -0.06 34.96 38.34
C ASP A 145 0.35 34.17 39.62
N ASP A 146 0.31 32.84 39.59
CA ASP A 146 0.67 31.97 40.73
C ASP A 146 2.12 31.39 40.61
N LEU A 147 2.97 32.08 39.85
CA LEU A 147 4.23 31.57 39.29
C LEU A 147 5.49 31.74 40.17
N PHE A 148 5.32 31.97 41.49
CA PHE A 148 6.44 32.02 42.45
C PHE A 148 6.16 31.30 43.78
N GLY A 149 5.27 30.30 43.80
CA GLY A 149 5.31 29.25 44.82
C GLY A 149 6.34 28.17 44.45
N GLU A 150 7.07 27.63 45.44
CA GLU A 150 7.88 26.41 45.26
C GLU A 150 6.98 25.16 45.12
N SER A 151 6.15 25.13 44.09
CA SER A 151 5.55 23.88 43.63
C SER A 151 6.64 23.04 42.99
N GLN A 152 6.90 21.86 43.56
CA GLN A 152 7.67 20.84 42.86
C GLN A 152 6.89 20.48 41.60
N LEU A 153 7.47 20.72 40.41
CA LEU A 153 6.88 20.31 39.14
C LEU A 153 6.64 18.80 39.19
N GLU A 154 5.38 18.39 39.39
CA GLU A 154 5.02 16.98 39.52
C GLU A 154 5.41 16.24 38.24
N LEU A 155 6.46 15.42 38.35
CA LEU A 155 6.94 14.57 37.27
C LEU A 155 5.79 13.65 36.84
N LYS A 156 5.24 13.89 35.65
CA LYS A 156 4.17 13.05 35.11
C LYS A 156 4.75 11.74 34.59
N TYR A 157 4.11 10.64 35.00
CA TYR A 157 4.46 9.28 34.61
C TYR A 157 3.42 8.72 33.63
N PRO A 158 3.81 7.79 32.74
CA PRO A 158 5.16 7.27 32.52
C PRO A 158 6.04 8.30 31.78
N ILE A 159 7.31 8.45 32.18
CA ILE A 159 8.27 9.36 31.53
C ILE A 159 8.38 8.99 30.03
N ARG A 160 8.14 9.95 29.13
CA ARG A 160 8.30 9.74 27.68
C ARG A 160 9.78 9.66 27.29
N ASN A 161 10.11 8.77 26.35
CA ASN A 161 11.47 8.54 25.84
C ASN A 161 12.54 8.41 26.94
N PRO A 162 12.32 7.54 27.95
CA PRO A 162 13.28 7.38 29.05
C PRO A 162 14.56 6.71 28.54
N THR A 163 15.66 6.97 29.24
CA THR A 163 16.96 6.35 28.93
C THR A 163 16.91 4.85 29.20
N VAL A 164 17.35 4.06 28.21
CA VAL A 164 17.34 2.60 28.30
C VAL A 164 18.18 2.14 29.52
N PRO A 165 17.64 1.32 30.44
CA PRO A 165 18.41 0.77 31.56
C PRO A 165 19.69 0.10 31.11
N LYS A 166 20.80 0.31 31.83
CA LYS A 166 22.09 -0.30 31.48
C LYS A 166 22.00 -1.83 31.55
N PRO A 167 22.55 -2.58 30.56
CA PRO A 167 22.56 -4.03 30.61
C PRO A 167 23.35 -4.54 31.82
N PRO A 168 22.99 -5.70 32.40
CA PRO A 168 23.70 -6.27 33.54
C PRO A 168 25.21 -6.47 33.27
N PRO A 169 26.10 -6.29 34.26
CA PRO A 169 27.53 -6.52 34.09
C PRO A 169 27.83 -7.90 33.49
N GLY A 170 28.59 -7.92 32.40
CA GLY A 170 28.94 -9.16 31.68
C GLY A 170 27.91 -9.65 30.67
N TYR A 171 26.71 -9.05 30.58
CA TYR A 171 25.75 -9.39 29.53
C TYR A 171 26.32 -9.10 28.13
N ARG A 172 26.18 -10.07 27.23
CA ARG A 172 26.41 -9.93 25.79
C ARG A 172 25.29 -10.70 25.07
N PRO A 173 24.64 -10.13 24.04
CA PRO A 173 23.67 -10.87 23.23
C PRO A 173 24.29 -12.13 22.62
N THR A 174 23.56 -13.25 22.60
CA THR A 174 24.05 -14.51 22.01
C THR A 174 24.39 -14.29 20.53
N PRO A 175 25.62 -14.62 20.07
CA PRO A 175 26.01 -14.40 18.70
C PRO A 175 25.21 -15.31 17.74
N TRP A 176 25.01 -14.81 16.52
CA TRP A 176 24.27 -15.52 15.49
C TRP A 176 24.90 -15.33 14.11
N ALA A 177 24.74 -16.33 13.24
CA ALA A 177 25.20 -16.28 11.85
C ALA A 177 24.13 -16.81 10.91
N ARG A 178 24.03 -16.15 9.75
CA ARG A 178 23.21 -16.58 8.62
C ARG A 178 24.02 -17.54 7.74
N CYS A 179 23.48 -18.73 7.51
CA CYS A 179 24.16 -19.81 6.81
C CYS A 179 23.31 -20.42 5.69
N VAL A 180 23.97 -20.98 4.69
CA VAL A 180 23.37 -21.81 3.62
C VAL A 180 23.69 -23.28 3.91
N VAL A 181 22.67 -24.14 3.92
CA VAL A 181 22.85 -25.59 4.10
C VAL A 181 23.46 -26.19 2.82
N LYS A 182 24.63 -26.82 2.95
CA LYS A 182 25.36 -27.48 1.85
C LYS A 182 25.14 -28.99 1.79
N GLY A 183 24.82 -29.61 2.92
CA GLY A 183 24.53 -31.03 3.04
C GLY A 183 23.72 -31.32 4.30
N VAL A 184 22.93 -32.39 4.25
CA VAL A 184 22.08 -32.90 5.35
C VAL A 184 22.33 -34.40 5.44
N VAL A 185 22.54 -34.90 6.65
CA VAL A 185 22.76 -36.33 6.94
C VAL A 185 21.89 -36.72 8.12
N ASP A 186 21.01 -37.70 7.94
CA ASP A 186 20.23 -38.24 9.06
C ASP A 186 21.11 -39.11 9.97
N GLY A 187 20.92 -38.94 11.28
CA GLY A 187 21.78 -39.50 12.31
C GLY A 187 22.84 -38.53 12.84
N LEU A 188 23.28 -38.82 14.07
CA LEU A 188 24.48 -38.22 14.66
C LEU A 188 25.72 -38.98 14.17
N ARG A 189 26.10 -38.75 12.92
CA ARG A 189 27.42 -39.13 12.41
C ARG A 189 28.45 -38.04 12.76
N PHE A 190 29.72 -38.42 12.78
CA PHE A 190 30.89 -37.62 13.17
C PHE A 190 30.96 -37.32 14.68
N SER A 191 31.92 -37.96 15.36
CA SER A 191 32.19 -37.82 16.79
C SER A 191 33.24 -36.75 17.12
N ASP A 192 34.15 -36.45 16.18
CA ASP A 192 35.48 -35.93 16.50
C ASP A 192 35.82 -34.59 15.81
N GLY A 193 34.81 -33.81 15.42
CA GLY A 193 34.98 -32.45 14.86
C GLY A 193 35.55 -32.35 13.44
N VAL A 194 36.11 -33.43 12.88
CA VAL A 194 36.66 -33.46 11.51
C VAL A 194 35.54 -33.35 10.46
N ILE A 195 35.65 -32.36 9.58
CA ILE A 195 34.73 -32.17 8.45
C ILE A 195 35.20 -33.05 7.28
N PRO A 196 34.40 -34.03 6.80
CA PRO A 196 34.76 -34.84 5.63
C PRO A 196 34.55 -34.06 4.32
N PRO A 197 35.18 -34.48 3.19
CA PRO A 197 34.92 -33.92 1.87
C PRO A 197 33.44 -34.02 1.49
N LEU A 198 32.87 -32.98 0.86
CA LEU A 198 31.45 -32.93 0.49
C LEU A 198 31.01 -34.14 -0.35
N ASP A 199 31.92 -34.69 -1.14
CA ASP A 199 31.73 -35.80 -2.08
C ASP A 199 31.37 -37.11 -1.37
N THR A 200 31.62 -37.20 -0.06
CA THR A 200 31.29 -38.36 0.79
C THR A 200 29.85 -38.35 1.34
N LEU A 201 29.11 -37.25 1.15
CA LEU A 201 27.77 -37.02 1.70
C LEU A 201 26.68 -37.67 0.82
N GLY A 202 26.77 -38.98 0.62
CA GLY A 202 25.78 -39.77 -0.12
C GLY A 202 24.44 -39.94 0.64
N PRO A 203 23.31 -40.13 -0.07
CA PRO A 203 22.01 -40.33 0.57
C PRO A 203 21.96 -41.66 1.31
N GLY A 204 21.71 -41.62 2.62
CA GLY A 204 21.46 -42.80 3.45
C GLY A 204 20.09 -43.41 3.16
N SER A 205 19.97 -44.73 3.33
CA SER A 205 18.68 -45.43 3.23
C SER A 205 17.70 -44.96 4.32
N PRO A 206 16.41 -44.74 4.01
CA PRO A 206 15.43 -44.27 4.99
C PRO A 206 15.02 -45.38 5.96
N SER A 207 15.77 -45.54 7.06
CA SER A 207 15.50 -46.51 8.13
C SER A 207 15.20 -45.81 9.47
N THR A 208 13.92 -45.81 9.84
CA THR A 208 13.41 -45.73 11.24
C THR A 208 14.14 -44.84 12.24
N VAL A 209 13.62 -43.62 12.44
CA VAL A 209 13.81 -42.76 13.63
C VAL A 209 15.28 -42.53 14.03
N ALA A 210 15.97 -41.67 13.27
CA ALA A 210 17.29 -41.18 13.65
C ALA A 210 17.20 -40.26 14.89
N LEU A 211 17.95 -40.56 15.95
CA LEU A 211 18.01 -39.80 17.22
C LEU A 211 18.65 -38.39 17.11
N GLY A 212 18.93 -37.94 15.89
CA GLY A 212 19.50 -36.64 15.56
C GLY A 212 19.74 -36.51 14.07
N LYS A 213 20.12 -35.31 13.63
CA LYS A 213 20.36 -34.95 12.22
C LYS A 213 21.57 -34.01 12.15
N THR A 214 22.43 -34.17 11.16
CA THR A 214 23.66 -33.39 11.02
C THR A 214 23.62 -32.54 9.75
N LEU A 215 23.91 -31.25 9.88
CA LEU A 215 24.00 -30.30 8.76
C LEU A 215 25.46 -29.91 8.52
N VAL A 216 25.83 -29.79 7.25
CA VAL A 216 27.01 -29.01 6.83
C VAL A 216 26.50 -27.68 6.30
N VAL A 217 26.97 -26.57 6.87
CA VAL A 217 26.49 -25.21 6.55
C VAL A 217 27.66 -24.28 6.22
N THR A 218 27.43 -23.27 5.40
CA THR A 218 28.43 -22.21 5.11
C THR A 218 27.86 -20.84 5.45
N THR A 219 28.59 -20.01 6.19
CA THR A 219 28.20 -18.63 6.52
C THR A 219 28.27 -17.70 5.29
N LYS A 220 27.80 -16.45 5.41
CA LYS A 220 27.89 -15.43 4.35
C LYS A 220 29.35 -15.07 3.99
N GLU A 221 30.27 -15.29 4.92
CA GLU A 221 31.72 -15.05 4.83
C GLU A 221 32.48 -16.24 4.22
N GLY A 222 31.79 -17.33 3.86
CA GLY A 222 32.39 -18.54 3.27
C GLY A 222 32.90 -19.57 4.28
N VAL A 223 32.81 -19.31 5.59
CA VAL A 223 33.24 -20.25 6.64
C VAL A 223 32.28 -21.43 6.69
N THR A 224 32.80 -22.66 6.59
CA THR A 224 31.98 -23.88 6.68
C THR A 224 32.02 -24.46 8.09
N ARG A 225 30.85 -24.90 8.60
CA ARG A 225 30.66 -25.45 9.96
C ARG A 225 29.76 -26.69 9.92
N VAL A 226 29.91 -27.53 10.93
CA VAL A 226 29.05 -28.70 11.20
C VAL A 226 28.10 -28.37 12.34
N VAL A 227 26.83 -28.75 12.17
CA VAL A 227 25.76 -28.53 13.15
C VAL A 227 25.05 -29.84 13.44
N HIS A 228 25.01 -30.29 14.69
CA HIS A 228 24.29 -31.48 15.10
C HIS A 228 22.97 -31.09 15.79
N LEU A 229 21.86 -31.45 15.18
CA LEU A 229 20.51 -31.29 15.70
C LEU A 229 20.14 -32.55 16.50
N LYS A 230 19.63 -32.36 17.71
CA LYS A 230 19.21 -33.42 18.63
C LYS A 230 17.76 -33.21 19.07
N GLU A 231 17.10 -34.32 19.39
CA GLU A 231 15.69 -34.33 19.80
C GLU A 231 14.84 -33.61 18.74
N ARG A 232 13.80 -32.84 19.12
CA ARG A 232 12.88 -32.22 18.18
C ARG A 232 13.54 -31.33 17.11
N TRP A 233 14.74 -30.77 17.34
CA TRP A 233 15.44 -30.02 16.29
C TRP A 233 15.74 -30.87 15.05
N ALA A 234 15.90 -32.19 15.21
CA ALA A 234 16.12 -33.12 14.10
C ALA A 234 14.84 -33.38 13.27
N ASP A 235 13.65 -33.18 13.83
CA ASP A 235 12.36 -33.36 13.15
C ASP A 235 12.16 -32.33 12.02
N LEU A 236 12.89 -31.21 12.03
CA LEU A 236 12.78 -30.16 11.01
C LEU A 236 13.14 -30.69 9.60
N ALA A 237 12.25 -30.40 8.65
CA ALA A 237 12.38 -30.74 7.23
C ALA A 237 13.36 -29.81 6.49
N ILE A 238 14.63 -29.84 6.91
CA ILE A 238 15.72 -29.02 6.35
C ILE A 238 16.32 -29.73 5.12
N CYS A 239 16.45 -28.98 4.03
CA CYS A 239 16.99 -29.44 2.75
C CYS A 239 18.33 -28.77 2.39
N LYS A 240 19.07 -29.38 1.46
CA LYS A 240 20.25 -28.74 0.84
C LYS A 240 19.83 -27.51 0.03
N GLY A 241 20.50 -26.39 0.25
CA GLY A 241 20.18 -25.09 -0.34
C GLY A 241 19.39 -24.15 0.58
N ASP A 242 18.83 -24.67 1.68
CA ASP A 242 18.06 -23.84 2.61
C ASP A 242 18.91 -22.80 3.33
N ILE A 243 18.26 -21.68 3.67
CA ILE A 243 18.83 -20.65 4.54
C ILE A 243 18.40 -20.91 5.98
N VAL A 244 19.38 -20.91 6.89
CA VAL A 244 19.16 -20.95 8.34
C VAL A 244 19.88 -19.79 9.01
N ASN A 245 19.35 -19.27 10.11
CA ASN A 245 20.18 -18.61 11.12
C ASN A 245 20.47 -19.60 12.23
N ILE A 246 21.70 -19.57 12.73
CA ILE A 246 22.14 -20.33 13.90
C ILE A 246 22.47 -19.32 14.98
N ILE A 247 21.84 -19.46 16.14
CA ILE A 247 22.09 -18.66 17.34
C ILE A 247 22.71 -19.62 18.35
N SER A 248 23.95 -19.38 18.80
CA SER A 248 24.62 -20.22 19.82
C SER A 248 25.87 -19.53 20.34
N SER A 249 26.19 -19.71 21.63
CA SER A 249 27.44 -19.25 22.23
C SER A 249 28.69 -19.87 21.56
N THR A 250 28.59 -21.11 21.10
CA THR A 250 29.68 -21.86 20.43
C THR A 250 29.98 -21.38 19.00
N LEU A 251 29.18 -20.46 18.46
CA LEU A 251 29.30 -20.01 17.08
C LEU A 251 30.65 -19.34 16.77
N ASN A 252 31.21 -18.59 17.72
CA ASN A 252 32.46 -17.86 17.50
C ASN A 252 33.72 -18.73 17.68
N ASP A 253 33.58 -19.96 18.17
CA ASP A 253 34.68 -20.92 18.29
C ASP A 253 34.67 -21.86 17.07
N PRO A 254 35.65 -21.77 16.14
CA PRO A 254 35.69 -22.64 14.96
C PRO A 254 36.14 -24.08 15.26
N SER A 255 36.71 -24.35 16.44
CA SER A 255 37.22 -25.68 16.82
C SER A 255 36.13 -26.64 17.29
N LEU A 256 34.96 -26.11 17.67
CA LEU A 256 33.85 -26.89 18.21
C LEU A 256 32.70 -27.08 17.19
N PRO A 257 32.11 -28.28 17.09
CA PRO A 257 30.87 -28.49 16.34
C PRO A 257 29.68 -27.88 17.08
N ILE A 258 28.74 -27.27 16.36
CA ILE A 258 27.60 -26.59 16.97
C ILE A 258 26.54 -27.64 17.31
N ILE A 259 26.24 -27.84 18.60
CA ILE A 259 25.26 -28.84 19.06
C ILE A 259 23.97 -28.14 19.49
N LEU A 260 22.87 -28.40 18.77
CA LEU A 260 21.55 -27.85 19.06
C LEU A 260 20.66 -28.94 19.64
N THR A 261 20.32 -28.81 20.92
CA THR A 261 19.47 -29.73 21.70
C THR A 261 18.29 -28.95 22.29
N PHE A 262 17.19 -29.63 22.56
CA PHE A 262 16.06 -29.04 23.30
C PHE A 262 16.35 -28.82 24.79
N LYS A 263 17.52 -29.24 25.28
CA LYS A 263 17.98 -29.03 26.67
C LYS A 263 18.78 -27.73 26.88
N ASP A 264 19.41 -27.18 25.83
CA ASP A 264 20.18 -25.93 25.91
C ASP A 264 19.24 -24.71 25.92
N PRO A 265 19.30 -23.82 26.92
CA PRO A 265 18.51 -22.59 26.93
C PRO A 265 19.01 -21.51 25.95
N ALA A 266 20.26 -21.55 25.50
CA ALA A 266 20.90 -20.45 24.78
C ALA A 266 20.93 -20.60 23.25
N SER A 267 20.81 -21.82 22.71
CA SER A 267 20.99 -22.08 21.27
C SER A 267 19.71 -22.42 20.51
N PHE A 268 19.59 -21.88 19.29
CA PHE A 268 18.41 -21.99 18.43
C PHE A 268 18.80 -22.13 16.94
N LEU A 269 17.96 -22.84 16.17
CA LEU A 269 17.97 -22.79 14.70
C LEU A 269 16.72 -22.06 14.21
N ILE A 270 16.87 -21.14 13.26
CA ILE A 270 15.77 -20.43 12.59
C ILE A 270 15.78 -20.83 11.11
N LEU A 271 14.76 -21.59 10.69
CA LEU A 271 14.66 -22.15 9.34
C LEU A 271 13.92 -21.19 8.40
N HIS A 272 14.52 -20.83 7.25
CA HIS A 272 14.02 -19.79 6.35
C HIS A 272 13.76 -18.45 7.09
N PRO A 273 14.80 -17.75 7.59
CA PRO A 273 14.65 -16.50 8.35
C PRO A 273 14.00 -15.36 7.54
N ASP A 274 14.06 -15.40 6.20
CA ASP A 274 13.41 -14.40 5.32
C ASP A 274 11.87 -14.51 5.27
N LEU A 275 11.31 -15.52 5.92
CA LEU A 275 9.88 -15.63 6.22
C LEU A 275 9.63 -15.02 7.60
N MET A 276 9.60 -13.68 7.66
CA MET A 276 9.25 -12.95 8.88
C MET A 276 7.76 -13.12 9.19
N LEU A 277 7.45 -14.05 10.09
CA LEU A 277 6.10 -14.33 10.57
C LEU A 277 5.71 -13.34 11.68
N THR A 278 4.41 -13.14 11.91
CA THR A 278 3.96 -12.38 13.08
C THR A 278 3.78 -13.29 14.30
N MET A 279 4.01 -12.74 15.48
CA MET A 279 3.80 -13.42 16.75
C MET A 279 2.33 -13.80 16.92
N THR A 280 1.39 -13.00 16.40
CA THR A 280 -0.03 -13.34 16.27
C THR A 280 -0.28 -14.55 15.38
N SER A 281 0.42 -14.72 14.25
CA SER A 281 0.31 -15.93 13.42
C SER A 281 0.84 -17.17 14.13
N ILE A 282 1.96 -17.06 14.86
CA ILE A 282 2.56 -18.19 15.60
C ILE A 282 1.66 -18.59 16.78
N ALA A 283 1.18 -17.62 17.57
CA ALA A 283 0.23 -17.86 18.65
C ALA A 283 -1.08 -18.49 18.15
N ASN A 284 -1.61 -18.01 17.02
CA ASN A 284 -2.85 -18.55 16.42
C ASN A 284 -2.66 -19.90 15.71
N ALA A 285 -1.42 -20.38 15.54
CA ALA A 285 -1.13 -21.70 14.98
C ALA A 285 -1.37 -22.84 15.96
N MET A 286 -1.27 -22.59 17.28
CA MET A 286 -1.29 -23.64 18.31
C MET A 286 -2.56 -24.54 18.28
N PRO A 287 -3.79 -24.02 18.00
CA PRO A 287 -4.96 -24.88 17.77
C PRO A 287 -5.07 -25.42 16.34
N CYS A 288 -4.56 -24.66 15.34
CA CYS A 288 -4.65 -25.02 13.93
C CYS A 288 -3.53 -24.32 13.14
N PRO A 289 -2.45 -25.00 12.72
CA PRO A 289 -1.32 -24.37 12.04
C PRO A 289 -1.66 -23.88 10.63
N ARG A 290 -2.69 -24.47 10.00
CA ARG A 290 -3.19 -24.10 8.68
C ARG A 290 -3.88 -22.72 8.67
N ARG A 291 -4.62 -22.39 9.73
CA ARG A 291 -5.41 -21.15 9.86
C ARG A 291 -4.60 -19.85 9.67
N PRO A 292 -3.48 -19.60 10.37
CA PRO A 292 -2.71 -18.35 10.20
C PRO A 292 -2.04 -18.23 8.83
N ILE A 293 -1.72 -19.36 8.17
CA ILE A 293 -1.19 -19.34 6.80
C ILE A 293 -2.29 -18.92 5.82
N LEU A 294 -3.48 -19.53 5.91
CA LEU A 294 -4.65 -19.11 5.10
C LEU A 294 -4.98 -17.63 5.33
N GLN A 295 -4.98 -17.16 6.57
CA GLN A 295 -5.21 -15.75 6.94
C GLN A 295 -4.18 -14.78 6.33
N SER A 296 -2.96 -15.25 6.05
CA SER A 296 -1.92 -14.44 5.38
C SER A 296 -2.06 -14.38 3.85
N LEU A 297 -2.65 -15.44 3.25
CA LEU A 297 -2.85 -15.56 1.81
C LEU A 297 -4.15 -14.90 1.34
N VAL A 298 -5.21 -15.02 2.13
CA VAL A 298 -6.58 -14.57 1.85
C VAL A 298 -7.13 -13.81 3.06
N LYS A 299 -7.45 -12.53 2.86
CA LYS A 299 -8.16 -11.72 3.86
C LYS A 299 -9.52 -11.31 3.30
N ILE A 300 -10.58 -11.95 3.80
CA ILE A 300 -11.97 -11.61 3.47
C ILE A 300 -12.29 -10.24 4.09
N PRO A 301 -12.70 -9.22 3.31
CA PRO A 301 -13.23 -7.97 3.86
C PRO A 301 -14.69 -8.16 4.27
N GLY A 302 -15.07 -7.53 5.37
CA GLY A 302 -16.41 -7.56 5.97
C GLY A 302 -16.44 -6.66 7.21
N PRO A 303 -17.62 -6.41 7.80
CA PRO A 303 -17.73 -5.54 8.96
C PRO A 303 -17.01 -6.12 10.17
N PRO A 304 -16.40 -5.30 11.05
CA PRO A 304 -15.77 -5.78 12.27
C PRO A 304 -16.84 -6.38 13.20
N SER A 305 -16.53 -7.45 13.92
CA SER A 305 -17.43 -7.95 14.96
C SER A 305 -17.48 -6.96 16.14
N LYS A 306 -18.57 -6.96 16.93
CA LYS A 306 -18.71 -6.14 18.15
C LYS A 306 -17.47 -6.20 19.06
N SER A 307 -16.86 -7.39 19.20
CA SER A 307 -15.63 -7.58 19.99
C SER A 307 -14.38 -6.97 19.36
N VAL A 308 -14.26 -6.95 18.03
CA VAL A 308 -13.13 -6.31 17.33
C VAL A 308 -13.27 -4.79 17.37
N LEU A 309 -14.45 -4.26 17.07
CA LEU A 309 -14.76 -2.83 17.12
C LEU A 309 -14.45 -2.23 18.52
N TYR A 310 -15.04 -2.81 19.56
CA TYR A 310 -14.78 -2.38 20.95
C TYR A 310 -13.32 -2.58 21.35
N GLY A 311 -12.68 -3.64 20.83
CA GLY A 311 -11.27 -3.91 21.07
C GLY A 311 -10.39 -2.78 20.54
N THR A 312 -10.55 -2.39 19.27
CA THR A 312 -9.83 -1.29 18.63
C THR A 312 -10.04 0.04 19.37
N MET A 313 -11.28 0.36 19.76
CA MET A 313 -11.59 1.60 20.47
C MET A 313 -10.92 1.66 21.85
N LEU A 314 -11.09 0.62 22.68
CA LEU A 314 -10.49 0.56 24.02
C LEU A 314 -8.95 0.55 23.96
N HIS A 315 -8.36 -0.02 22.90
CA HIS A 315 -6.91 -0.05 22.68
C HIS A 315 -6.37 1.34 22.33
N SER A 316 -6.97 2.02 21.35
CA SER A 316 -6.60 3.39 20.95
C SER A 316 -6.73 4.39 22.11
N LEU A 317 -7.84 4.35 22.86
CA LEU A 317 -8.08 5.28 23.96
C LEU A 317 -7.10 5.09 25.13
N LEU A 318 -6.61 3.86 25.34
CA LEU A 318 -5.58 3.57 26.35
C LEU A 318 -4.17 3.95 25.87
N GLN A 319 -3.88 3.82 24.57
CA GLN A 319 -2.64 4.33 23.98
C GLN A 319 -2.57 5.86 24.03
N ASP A 320 -3.68 6.55 23.75
CA ASP A 320 -3.79 8.01 23.95
C ASP A 320 -3.63 8.40 25.42
N ALA A 321 -4.13 7.60 26.37
CA ALA A 321 -3.94 7.83 27.80
C ALA A 321 -2.46 7.66 28.23
N LEU A 322 -1.81 6.58 27.79
CA LEU A 322 -0.38 6.33 28.00
C LEU A 322 0.50 7.46 27.44
N GLN A 323 0.19 7.94 26.23
CA GLN A 323 0.88 9.09 25.66
C GLN A 323 0.63 10.37 26.46
N GLN A 324 -0.62 10.71 26.76
CA GLN A 324 -0.99 11.99 27.38
C GLN A 324 -0.72 12.05 28.89
N GLN A 325 -0.34 10.93 29.52
CA GLN A 325 -0.06 10.82 30.96
C GLN A 325 -1.27 11.25 31.83
N ASP A 326 -2.49 10.97 31.35
CA ASP A 326 -3.75 11.30 32.03
C ASP A 326 -4.74 10.14 31.84
N PHE A 327 -5.18 9.57 32.96
CA PHE A 327 -6.06 8.41 33.05
C PHE A 327 -7.40 8.74 33.73
N SER A 328 -7.68 10.02 33.97
CA SER A 328 -8.91 10.47 34.64
C SER A 328 -10.16 10.11 33.85
N VAL A 329 -11.28 9.92 34.58
CA VAL A 329 -12.60 9.66 34.00
C VAL A 329 -13.01 10.75 33.00
N ASP A 330 -12.80 12.02 33.33
CA ASP A 330 -13.28 13.13 32.51
C ASP A 330 -12.44 13.36 31.24
N THR A 331 -11.11 13.20 31.29
CA THR A 331 -10.29 13.20 30.07
C THR A 331 -10.56 11.94 29.23
N THR A 332 -10.80 10.79 29.86
CA THR A 332 -11.19 9.56 29.14
C THR A 332 -12.53 9.73 28.41
N ARG A 333 -13.53 10.37 29.03
CA ARG A 333 -14.79 10.73 28.37
C ARG A 333 -14.57 11.68 27.20
N LYS A 334 -13.79 12.76 27.39
CA LYS A 334 -13.45 13.72 26.32
C LYS A 334 -12.75 13.03 25.13
N ARG A 335 -11.85 12.06 25.38
CA ARG A 335 -11.23 11.26 24.32
C ARG A 335 -12.24 10.37 23.60
N LEU A 336 -13.15 9.72 24.33
CA LEU A 336 -14.22 8.91 23.73
C LEU A 336 -15.17 9.78 22.89
N ASP A 337 -15.58 10.95 23.37
CA ASP A 337 -16.40 11.90 22.61
C ASP A 337 -15.69 12.33 21.31
N ALA A 338 -14.39 12.66 21.40
CA ALA A 338 -13.54 13.00 20.26
C ALA A 338 -13.18 11.80 19.36
N GLU A 339 -13.47 10.56 19.78
CA GLU A 339 -13.32 9.34 18.98
C GLU A 339 -14.64 8.99 18.27
N MET A 340 -15.77 9.14 18.95
CA MET A 340 -17.11 8.93 18.41
C MET A 340 -17.51 9.99 17.39
N SER A 341 -16.95 11.20 17.46
CA SER A 341 -17.16 12.28 16.49
C SER A 341 -16.40 12.10 15.16
N LYS A 342 -15.48 11.12 15.06
CA LYS A 342 -14.71 10.85 13.84
C LYS A 342 -15.58 10.09 12.82
N GLU A 343 -15.66 10.61 11.60
CA GLU A 343 -16.44 9.98 10.52
C GLU A 343 -15.99 8.54 10.21
N GLU A 344 -14.69 8.26 10.31
CA GLU A 344 -14.12 6.91 10.21
C GLU A 344 -14.74 5.94 11.23
N ARG A 345 -14.94 6.39 12.48
CA ARG A 345 -15.49 5.55 13.55
C ARG A 345 -17.00 5.39 13.41
N ARG A 346 -17.73 6.46 13.05
CA ARG A 346 -19.15 6.36 12.66
C ARG A 346 -19.34 5.39 11.49
N MET A 347 -18.47 5.40 10.48
CA MET A 347 -18.54 4.48 9.35
C MET A 347 -18.24 3.02 9.73
N GLU A 348 -17.30 2.75 10.64
CA GLU A 348 -17.10 1.40 11.18
C GLU A 348 -18.36 0.89 11.91
N ILE A 349 -18.97 1.72 12.76
CA ILE A 349 -20.23 1.41 13.48
C ILE A 349 -21.39 1.21 12.50
N TRP A 350 -21.51 2.08 11.49
CA TRP A 350 -22.49 1.94 10.42
C TRP A 350 -22.31 0.62 9.68
N GLY A 351 -21.06 0.19 9.44
CA GLY A 351 -20.73 -1.10 8.85
C GLY A 351 -21.27 -2.29 9.65
N THR A 352 -21.21 -2.25 10.99
CA THR A 352 -21.76 -3.32 11.84
C THR A 352 -23.27 -3.27 11.99
N GLY A 353 -23.89 -2.10 11.82
CA GLY A 353 -25.33 -1.89 12.04
C GLY A 353 -25.71 -1.77 13.52
N MET A 354 -24.77 -1.41 14.39
CA MET A 354 -25.03 -1.12 15.80
C MET A 354 -25.42 0.35 16.01
N SER A 355 -26.15 0.65 17.10
CA SER A 355 -26.38 2.03 17.56
C SER A 355 -25.07 2.68 18.03
N VAL A 356 -24.90 3.97 17.74
CA VAL A 356 -23.75 4.78 18.21
C VAL A 356 -23.80 4.97 19.73
N GLU A 357 -25.00 5.10 20.27
CA GLU A 357 -25.31 5.26 21.69
C GLU A 357 -24.98 3.97 22.44
N ASP A 358 -25.42 2.81 21.94
CA ASP A 358 -25.05 1.49 22.46
C ASP A 358 -23.52 1.30 22.46
N VAL A 359 -22.85 1.61 21.34
CA VAL A 359 -21.38 1.54 21.24
C VAL A 359 -20.71 2.45 22.27
N LYS A 360 -21.15 3.72 22.39
CA LYS A 360 -20.60 4.68 23.35
C LYS A 360 -20.79 4.19 24.79
N ASN A 361 -22.01 3.80 25.17
CA ASN A 361 -22.34 3.36 26.51
C ASN A 361 -21.56 2.11 26.92
N ASP A 362 -21.46 1.11 26.03
CA ASP A 362 -20.67 -0.11 26.28
C ASP A 362 -19.17 0.21 26.40
N VAL A 363 -18.63 1.20 25.67
CA VAL A 363 -17.21 1.57 25.73
C VAL A 363 -16.90 2.47 26.93
N GLU A 364 -17.70 3.50 27.21
CA GLU A 364 -17.47 4.44 28.33
C GLU A 364 -17.41 3.71 29.68
N MET A 365 -18.37 2.80 29.92
CA MET A 365 -18.45 1.98 31.13
C MET A 365 -17.16 1.20 31.40
N LYS A 366 -16.50 0.72 30.34
CA LYS A 366 -15.27 -0.09 30.40
C LYS A 366 -13.99 0.77 30.38
N ALA A 367 -14.01 1.90 29.68
CA ALA A 367 -12.87 2.80 29.53
C ALA A 367 -12.65 3.61 30.80
N CYS A 368 -13.64 4.39 31.24
CA CYS A 368 -13.46 5.38 32.30
C CYS A 368 -13.02 4.76 33.64
N SER A 369 -13.72 3.72 34.09
CA SER A 369 -13.39 3.01 35.34
C SER A 369 -12.10 2.18 35.24
N GLY A 370 -11.90 1.51 34.10
CA GLY A 370 -10.75 0.64 33.87
C GLY A 370 -9.43 1.42 33.72
N PHE A 371 -9.44 2.56 33.05
CA PHE A 371 -8.23 3.36 32.82
C PHE A 371 -7.82 4.13 34.08
N GLU A 372 -8.76 4.69 34.84
CA GLU A 372 -8.47 5.32 36.13
C GLU A 372 -7.87 4.32 37.12
N SER A 373 -8.43 3.11 37.20
CA SER A 373 -7.88 2.04 38.04
C SER A 373 -6.49 1.61 37.57
N PHE A 374 -6.28 1.43 36.25
CA PHE A 374 -4.99 1.10 35.66
C PHE A 374 -3.92 2.16 35.96
N GLY A 375 -4.25 3.44 35.79
CA GLY A 375 -3.39 4.59 36.10
C GLY A 375 -2.96 4.56 37.57
N ARG A 376 -3.94 4.54 38.49
CA ARG A 376 -3.71 4.51 39.94
C ARG A 376 -2.92 3.29 40.43
N LYS A 377 -3.11 2.12 39.81
CA LYS A 377 -2.41 0.88 40.21
C LYS A 377 -0.97 0.85 39.75
N TRP A 378 -0.73 1.07 38.45
CA TRP A 378 0.54 0.72 37.81
C TRP A 378 1.28 1.88 37.16
N ILE A 379 0.77 3.11 37.10
CA ILE A 379 1.51 4.27 36.55
C ILE A 379 2.12 5.07 37.70
N GLY A 380 3.44 5.27 37.67
CA GLY A 380 4.15 6.05 38.70
C GLY A 380 5.65 5.76 38.78
N PRO A 381 6.38 6.44 39.68
CA PRO A 381 7.83 6.29 39.82
C PRO A 381 8.28 4.95 40.43
N SER A 382 7.43 4.33 41.27
CA SER A 382 7.80 3.16 42.09
C SER A 382 6.58 2.29 42.39
N PRO A 383 6.74 0.96 42.54
CA PRO A 383 5.62 0.05 42.77
C PRO A 383 4.81 0.38 44.03
N THR A 384 3.48 0.38 43.89
CA THR A 384 2.55 0.58 45.01
C THR A 384 1.96 -0.76 45.48
N GLY A 385 1.38 -0.79 46.68
CA GLY A 385 0.64 -1.96 47.17
C GLY A 385 -0.64 -2.28 46.39
N ALA A 386 -1.11 -1.39 45.50
CA ALA A 386 -2.22 -1.63 44.57
C ALA A 386 -1.73 -2.13 43.19
N GLY A 387 -0.46 -1.92 42.86
CA GLY A 387 0.18 -2.31 41.60
C GLY A 387 0.56 -3.78 41.55
N GLU A 388 -0.36 -4.69 41.92
CA GLU A 388 -0.11 -6.13 41.91
C GLU A 388 0.26 -6.64 40.50
N LEU A 389 1.22 -7.55 40.45
CA LEU A 389 1.70 -8.21 39.23
C LEU A 389 1.77 -9.73 39.47
N HIS A 390 0.86 -10.46 38.81
CA HIS A 390 0.66 -11.90 39.00
C HIS A 390 1.38 -12.72 37.92
N THR A 391 2.07 -13.80 38.27
CA THR A 391 2.70 -14.70 37.25
C THR A 391 1.68 -15.76 36.78
N THR A 392 0.92 -16.29 37.73
CA THR A 392 -0.27 -17.15 37.56
C THR A 392 -1.36 -16.69 38.53
N PRO A 393 -2.67 -16.89 38.23
CA PRO A 393 -3.74 -16.43 39.11
C PRO A 393 -3.72 -17.15 40.47
N GLY A 394 -3.60 -16.39 41.56
CA GLY A 394 -3.57 -16.90 42.94
C GLY A 394 -2.17 -17.07 43.54
N ASP A 395 -1.11 -16.70 42.81
CA ASP A 395 0.24 -16.57 43.39
C ASP A 395 0.32 -15.40 44.38
N SER A 396 1.36 -15.38 45.23
CA SER A 396 1.74 -14.17 45.96
C SER A 396 2.21 -13.09 44.96
N PRO A 397 1.62 -11.88 44.96
CA PRO A 397 1.91 -10.89 43.92
C PRO A 397 3.32 -10.29 44.09
N SER A 398 4.00 -10.14 42.95
CA SER A 398 5.04 -9.12 42.79
C SER A 398 4.36 -7.74 42.71
N LEU A 399 5.11 -6.65 42.90
CA LEU A 399 4.59 -5.29 42.69
C LEU A 399 5.24 -4.63 41.47
N LEU A 400 4.47 -3.84 40.73
CA LEU A 400 4.83 -3.18 39.48
C LEU A 400 4.54 -1.67 39.53
N ALA A 401 5.45 -0.88 38.95
CA ALA A 401 5.13 0.42 38.37
C ALA A 401 5.75 0.55 36.98
N ILE A 402 4.97 1.10 36.05
CA ILE A 402 5.39 1.52 34.72
C ILE A 402 5.81 2.99 34.86
N ASN A 403 7.12 3.21 34.93
CA ASN A 403 7.69 4.54 35.15
C ASN A 403 8.14 5.22 33.83
N GLY A 404 8.13 4.50 32.70
CA GLY A 404 8.56 5.05 31.43
C GLY A 404 7.87 4.45 30.19
N LEU A 405 7.82 5.22 29.10
CA LEU A 405 7.20 4.88 27.82
C LEU A 405 8.16 5.25 26.68
N HIS A 406 8.70 4.24 26.00
CA HIS A 406 9.63 4.42 24.88
C HIS A 406 8.91 4.63 23.54
N GLU A 407 7.76 3.97 23.33
CA GLU A 407 6.92 4.10 22.12
C GLU A 407 5.56 3.41 22.32
N VAL A 408 4.53 3.80 21.57
CA VAL A 408 3.30 3.00 21.37
C VAL A 408 3.21 2.53 19.92
N GLU A 409 2.57 1.38 19.67
CA GLU A 409 2.46 0.81 18.32
C GLU A 409 3.84 0.57 17.63
N GLU A 410 4.87 0.12 18.36
CA GLU A 410 6.24 0.00 17.85
C GLU A 410 6.39 -1.20 16.86
N ASP A 411 6.51 -0.92 15.56
CA ASP A 411 6.82 -1.90 14.51
C ASP A 411 8.30 -2.35 14.62
N ILE A 412 8.54 -3.60 15.03
CA ILE A 412 9.88 -4.21 15.13
C ILE A 412 9.98 -5.41 14.16
N TRP A 413 11.03 -5.42 13.33
CA TRP A 413 11.33 -6.49 12.36
C TRP A 413 12.68 -7.13 12.70
N SER A 414 12.71 -8.46 12.90
CA SER A 414 13.91 -9.22 13.27
C SER A 414 14.34 -10.20 12.17
N PRO A 415 15.44 -9.88 11.46
CA PRO A 415 16.12 -10.83 10.59
C PRO A 415 16.80 -11.98 11.36
N LYS A 416 17.21 -11.77 12.63
CA LYS A 416 17.82 -12.78 13.53
C LYS A 416 16.85 -13.92 13.81
N TRP A 417 15.64 -13.59 14.26
CA TRP A 417 14.61 -14.56 14.66
C TRP A 417 13.65 -14.97 13.53
N GLY A 418 13.66 -14.25 12.40
CA GLY A 418 12.67 -14.45 11.33
C GLY A 418 11.26 -14.11 11.82
N LEU A 419 11.14 -12.98 12.53
CA LEU A 419 9.94 -12.49 13.20
C LEU A 419 9.67 -11.02 12.84
N LYS A 420 8.41 -10.59 12.96
CA LYS A 420 8.02 -9.17 12.88
C LYS A 420 6.74 -8.92 13.67
N GLY A 421 6.53 -7.70 14.14
CA GLY A 421 5.22 -7.28 14.60
C GLY A 421 5.24 -5.92 15.28
N LYS A 422 4.09 -5.56 15.83
CA LYS A 422 3.82 -4.26 16.42
C LYS A 422 3.60 -4.45 17.92
N VAL A 423 4.38 -3.77 18.77
CA VAL A 423 4.20 -3.81 20.23
C VAL A 423 3.18 -2.74 20.61
N ASP A 424 2.11 -3.11 21.33
CA ASP A 424 1.06 -2.14 21.69
C ASP A 424 1.63 -0.95 22.48
N ALA A 425 2.50 -1.21 23.46
CA ALA A 425 3.38 -0.21 24.05
C ALA A 425 4.73 -0.81 24.52
N SER A 426 5.83 -0.13 24.21
CA SER A 426 7.17 -0.44 24.71
C SER A 426 7.46 0.40 25.96
N VAL A 427 7.50 -0.22 27.14
CA VAL A 427 7.56 0.49 28.43
C VAL A 427 8.80 0.17 29.25
N GLN A 428 9.15 1.08 30.17
CA GLN A 428 10.09 0.83 31.28
C GLN A 428 9.27 0.52 32.53
N ALA A 429 9.64 -0.57 33.19
CA ALA A 429 8.89 -1.18 34.29
C ALA A 429 9.82 -1.48 35.47
N SER A 430 9.49 -0.91 36.62
CA SER A 430 10.11 -1.17 37.92
C SER A 430 9.31 -2.23 38.66
N ILE A 431 9.98 -3.33 39.04
CA ILE A 431 9.32 -4.51 39.61
C ILE A 431 10.00 -4.93 40.92
N ILE A 432 9.20 -5.11 41.98
CA ILE A 432 9.58 -5.81 43.21
C ILE A 432 9.11 -7.26 43.09
N LEU A 433 10.05 -8.18 42.86
CA LEU A 433 9.72 -9.59 42.62
C LEU A 433 9.28 -10.35 43.89
N ASP A 434 9.89 -10.02 45.03
CA ASP A 434 9.67 -10.70 46.31
C ASP A 434 9.35 -9.67 47.38
N THR A 435 8.08 -9.65 47.79
CA THR A 435 7.50 -8.75 48.79
C THR A 435 7.75 -9.20 50.24
N THR A 436 8.36 -10.36 50.46
CA THR A 436 8.60 -10.93 51.80
C THR A 436 9.97 -10.57 52.39
N LYS A 437 10.91 -10.10 51.55
CA LYS A 437 12.28 -9.74 51.96
C LYS A 437 12.34 -8.37 52.64
N ARG A 438 13.11 -8.29 53.75
CA ARG A 438 13.40 -7.03 54.48
C ARG A 438 14.19 -5.99 53.67
N GLN A 439 14.79 -6.39 52.55
CA GLN A 439 15.35 -5.49 51.54
C GLN A 439 14.72 -5.87 50.19
N THR A 440 13.89 -4.99 49.65
CA THR A 440 13.19 -5.18 48.38
C THR A 440 14.05 -4.68 47.22
N GLU A 441 14.62 -5.62 46.47
CA GLU A 441 15.37 -5.33 45.25
C GLU A 441 14.39 -4.91 44.13
N VAL A 442 14.34 -3.61 43.82
CA VAL A 442 13.59 -3.07 42.67
C VAL A 442 14.38 -3.32 41.39
N LYS A 443 13.76 -3.96 40.39
CA LYS A 443 14.38 -4.23 39.08
C LYS A 443 13.69 -3.42 38.00
N GLU A 444 14.41 -2.44 37.46
CA GLU A 444 14.01 -1.75 36.23
C GLU A 444 14.35 -2.61 35.01
N ASN A 445 13.37 -2.78 34.12
CA ASN A 445 13.53 -3.50 32.86
C ASN A 445 12.75 -2.76 31.76
N VAL A 446 13.19 -2.88 30.51
CA VAL A 446 12.32 -2.61 29.36
C VAL A 446 11.42 -3.83 29.17
N ALA A 447 10.13 -3.63 28.90
CA ALA A 447 9.16 -4.71 28.70
C ALA A 447 8.10 -4.36 27.62
N PRO A 448 7.64 -5.34 26.82
CA PRO A 448 6.41 -5.18 26.04
C PRO A 448 5.21 -5.16 26.99
N LEU A 449 4.32 -4.18 26.81
CA LEU A 449 2.96 -4.19 27.34
C LEU A 449 2.00 -4.60 26.21
N GLU A 450 1.35 -5.74 26.36
CA GLU A 450 0.32 -6.27 25.47
C GLU A 450 -1.07 -6.04 26.08
N ILE A 451 -2.00 -5.48 25.31
CA ILE A 451 -3.31 -5.03 25.80
C ILE A 451 -4.42 -5.93 25.24
N LYS A 452 -5.13 -6.66 26.12
CA LYS A 452 -6.26 -7.52 25.76
C LYS A 452 -7.57 -7.00 26.34
N THR A 453 -8.49 -6.69 25.43
CA THR A 453 -9.77 -5.98 25.67
C THR A 453 -10.98 -6.91 25.73
N GLY A 454 -10.77 -8.22 25.62
CA GLY A 454 -11.80 -9.27 25.71
C GLY A 454 -11.67 -10.15 26.96
N ARG A 455 -12.58 -11.12 27.11
CA ARG A 455 -12.49 -12.18 28.13
C ARG A 455 -11.23 -13.04 27.93
N SER A 456 -10.81 -13.75 28.98
CA SER A 456 -9.64 -14.64 29.06
C SER A 456 -9.71 -15.91 28.18
N VAL A 457 -10.47 -15.91 27.08
CA VAL A 457 -10.39 -16.97 26.07
C VAL A 457 -9.07 -16.84 25.32
N GLY A 458 -8.28 -17.92 25.26
CA GLY A 458 -7.01 -17.92 24.53
C GLY A 458 -5.78 -17.44 25.31
N VAL A 459 -5.77 -17.48 26.65
CA VAL A 459 -4.63 -17.05 27.50
C VAL A 459 -3.26 -17.55 26.99
N MET A 460 -3.17 -18.80 26.53
CA MET A 460 -1.93 -19.37 26.00
C MET A 460 -1.44 -18.67 24.74
N ALA A 461 -2.34 -18.28 23.83
CA ALA A 461 -1.98 -17.53 22.63
C ALA A 461 -1.53 -16.10 22.99
N HIS A 462 -2.21 -15.44 23.92
CA HIS A 462 -1.81 -14.10 24.39
C HIS A 462 -0.45 -14.12 25.10
N ARG A 463 -0.19 -15.13 25.95
CA ARG A 463 1.13 -15.35 26.56
C ARG A 463 2.19 -15.61 25.49
N ALA A 464 1.95 -16.53 24.55
CA ALA A 464 2.88 -16.82 23.45
C ALA A 464 3.23 -15.57 22.62
N GLN A 465 2.25 -14.71 22.33
CA GLN A 465 2.46 -13.45 21.64
C GLN A 465 3.37 -12.52 22.47
N THR A 466 3.03 -12.31 23.74
CA THR A 466 3.79 -11.49 24.71
C THR A 466 5.24 -11.97 24.87
N MET A 467 5.45 -13.29 24.97
CA MET A 467 6.77 -13.92 25.07
C MET A 467 7.64 -13.64 23.84
N LEU A 468 7.08 -13.73 22.63
CA LEU A 468 7.85 -13.52 21.42
C LEU A 468 8.22 -12.04 21.18
N TYR A 469 7.48 -11.08 21.74
CA TYR A 469 7.91 -9.67 21.74
C TYR A 469 9.17 -9.44 22.59
N THR A 470 9.41 -10.23 23.65
CA THR A 470 10.64 -10.09 24.44
C THR A 470 11.91 -10.28 23.59
N LEU A 471 11.87 -11.24 22.65
CA LEU A 471 12.96 -11.50 21.69
C LEU A 471 13.20 -10.34 20.72
N LEU A 472 12.12 -9.66 20.31
CA LEU A 472 12.20 -8.48 19.44
C LEU A 472 12.74 -7.27 20.21
N MET A 473 12.31 -7.09 21.46
CA MET A 473 12.72 -5.95 22.27
C MET A 473 14.15 -6.11 22.83
N GLU A 474 14.60 -7.34 23.11
CA GLU A 474 16.02 -7.64 23.37
C GLU A 474 16.92 -7.19 22.20
N GLU A 475 16.51 -7.48 20.97
CA GLU A 475 17.24 -7.09 19.76
C GLU A 475 17.10 -5.58 19.45
N ARG A 476 15.95 -4.96 19.73
CA ARG A 476 15.68 -3.54 19.50
C ARG A 476 16.38 -2.61 20.49
N TYR A 477 16.37 -2.96 21.78
CA TYR A 477 16.91 -2.13 22.86
C TYR A 477 18.29 -2.59 23.34
N GLY A 478 18.77 -3.78 22.94
CA GLY A 478 20.11 -4.27 23.24
C GLY A 478 20.32 -4.74 24.68
N VAL A 479 19.24 -4.90 25.46
CA VAL A 479 19.23 -5.25 26.88
C VAL A 479 18.35 -6.48 27.14
N PRO A 480 18.54 -7.23 28.24
CA PRO A 480 17.68 -8.37 28.53
C PRO A 480 16.23 -7.94 28.75
N VAL A 481 15.28 -8.68 28.17
CA VAL A 481 13.84 -8.52 28.40
C VAL A 481 13.31 -9.81 29.03
N PRO A 482 13.40 -10.00 30.36
CA PRO A 482 13.16 -11.29 31.02
C PRO A 482 11.67 -11.67 31.11
N ALA A 483 10.77 -10.70 30.93
CA ALA A 483 9.33 -10.90 30.91
C ALA A 483 8.64 -9.78 30.11
N GLY A 484 7.44 -10.06 29.60
CA GLY A 484 6.49 -9.05 29.16
C GLY A 484 5.34 -8.87 30.16
N LEU A 485 4.55 -7.82 29.95
CA LEU A 485 3.36 -7.48 30.70
C LEU A 485 2.13 -7.73 29.82
N LEU A 486 1.15 -8.48 30.32
CA LEU A 486 -0.07 -8.80 29.59
C LEU A 486 -1.29 -8.29 30.38
N TYR A 487 -1.84 -7.15 29.95
CA TYR A 487 -2.97 -6.49 30.60
C TYR A 487 -4.30 -7.01 30.06
N TYR A 488 -5.20 -7.42 30.96
CA TYR A 488 -6.59 -7.74 30.63
C TYR A 488 -7.52 -6.65 31.16
N SER A 489 -7.97 -5.74 30.31
CA SER A 489 -8.76 -4.57 30.78
C SER A 489 -10.12 -4.97 31.37
N GLN A 490 -10.75 -6.05 30.89
CA GLN A 490 -11.99 -6.59 31.48
C GLN A 490 -11.79 -7.28 32.84
N LEU A 491 -10.55 -7.53 33.27
CA LEU A 491 -10.22 -8.17 34.54
C LEU A 491 -9.46 -7.22 35.49
N ASP A 492 -9.16 -6.00 35.05
CA ASP A 492 -8.33 -4.99 35.73
C ASP A 492 -7.09 -5.62 36.42
N SER A 493 -6.30 -6.34 35.61
CA SER A 493 -5.17 -7.17 36.06
C SER A 493 -4.07 -7.25 34.98
N ILE A 494 -2.81 -7.15 35.41
CA ILE A 494 -1.63 -7.39 34.57
C ILE A 494 -0.98 -8.72 34.98
N LEU A 495 -0.74 -9.58 33.99
CA LEU A 495 0.03 -10.81 34.15
C LEU A 495 1.49 -10.62 33.72
N ARG A 496 2.43 -11.11 34.53
CA ARG A 496 3.85 -11.22 34.20
C ARG A 496 4.08 -12.46 33.35
N VAL A 497 4.45 -12.24 32.09
CA VAL A 497 4.69 -13.32 31.12
C VAL A 497 6.20 -13.51 30.94
N GLU A 498 6.77 -14.41 31.74
CA GLU A 498 8.20 -14.73 31.73
C GLU A 498 8.68 -15.30 30.38
N ALA A 499 9.84 -14.87 29.91
CA ALA A 499 10.50 -15.35 28.69
C ALA A 499 11.16 -16.74 28.90
N ARG A 500 10.39 -17.73 29.37
CA ARG A 500 10.89 -19.05 29.77
C ARG A 500 11.54 -19.78 28.58
N PRO A 501 12.84 -20.14 28.63
CA PRO A 501 13.57 -20.66 27.48
C PRO A 501 12.92 -21.89 26.82
N ASN A 502 12.32 -22.78 27.61
CA ASN A 502 11.67 -24.00 27.11
C ASN A 502 10.42 -23.69 26.27
N GLU A 503 9.61 -22.73 26.73
CA GLU A 503 8.41 -22.24 26.03
C GLU A 503 8.82 -21.44 24.79
N ILE A 504 9.86 -20.59 24.89
CA ILE A 504 10.45 -19.90 23.72
C ILE A 504 10.94 -20.90 22.66
N ARG A 505 11.66 -21.98 23.04
CA ARG A 505 12.09 -23.03 22.07
C ARG A 505 10.90 -23.70 21.39
N ALA A 506 9.80 -23.96 22.10
CA ALA A 506 8.58 -24.51 21.49
C ALA A 506 7.92 -23.54 20.49
N LEU A 507 7.89 -22.24 20.79
CA LEU A 507 7.33 -21.21 19.90
C LEU A 507 8.22 -20.96 18.67
N ILE A 508 9.55 -20.97 18.83
CA ILE A 508 10.50 -20.92 17.70
C ILE A 508 10.41 -22.18 16.84
N PHE A 509 10.13 -23.35 17.42
CA PHE A 509 9.86 -24.57 16.66
C PHE A 509 8.60 -24.44 15.80
N ALA A 510 7.47 -24.04 16.39
CA ALA A 510 6.24 -23.79 15.64
C ALA A 510 6.42 -22.71 14.54
N ARG A 511 7.23 -21.67 14.81
CA ARG A 511 7.64 -20.67 13.82
C ARG A 511 8.41 -21.28 12.64
N ASN A 512 9.29 -22.26 12.89
CA ASN A 512 10.00 -22.99 11.84
C ASN A 512 9.09 -23.94 11.04
N GLU A 513 8.14 -24.62 11.69
CA GLU A 513 7.14 -25.45 11.01
C GLU A 513 6.31 -24.60 10.04
N LEU A 514 5.72 -23.50 10.51
CA LEU A 514 4.98 -22.55 9.68
C LEU A 514 5.83 -21.97 8.54
N ALA A 515 7.09 -21.62 8.82
CA ALA A 515 8.03 -21.14 7.81
C ALA A 515 8.36 -22.21 6.76
N SER A 516 8.36 -23.51 7.11
CA SER A 516 8.61 -24.60 6.16
C SER A 516 7.49 -24.71 5.12
N TYR A 517 6.23 -24.66 5.56
CA TYR A 517 5.06 -24.62 4.66
C TYR A 517 5.06 -23.38 3.75
N LEU A 518 5.28 -22.19 4.33
CA LEU A 518 5.42 -20.94 3.56
C LEU A 518 6.69 -20.90 2.68
N SER A 519 7.68 -21.74 2.94
CA SER A 519 8.85 -21.92 2.07
C SER A 519 8.52 -22.81 0.88
N LYS A 520 7.82 -23.93 1.08
CA LYS A 520 7.29 -24.77 -0.01
C LYS A 520 6.52 -23.94 -1.04
N HIS A 521 5.62 -23.07 -0.58
CA HIS A 521 4.85 -22.12 -1.42
C HIS A 521 5.73 -21.26 -2.33
N ARG A 522 6.90 -20.80 -1.85
CA ARG A 522 7.89 -20.07 -2.66
C ARG A 522 8.76 -21.00 -3.51
N GLN A 523 9.08 -22.18 -3.00
CA GLN A 523 9.99 -23.15 -3.58
C GLN A 523 9.37 -24.01 -4.69
N ILE A 524 8.06 -23.88 -5.01
CA ILE A 524 7.39 -24.63 -6.09
C ILE A 524 8.21 -24.56 -7.40
N GLN A 525 8.87 -25.68 -7.70
CA GLN A 525 9.63 -25.95 -8.93
C GLN A 525 8.78 -26.89 -9.81
N GLY A 526 7.88 -26.30 -10.59
CA GLY A 526 6.87 -27.03 -11.38
C GLY A 526 6.66 -26.47 -12.79
N LEU A 527 7.64 -25.76 -13.35
CA LEU A 527 7.58 -25.23 -14.72
C LEU A 527 8.80 -25.67 -15.54
N SER A 528 8.91 -26.99 -15.72
CA SER A 528 9.77 -27.59 -16.73
C SER A 528 9.11 -27.47 -18.11
N PRO A 529 9.65 -26.69 -19.07
CA PRO A 529 9.03 -26.52 -20.38
C PRO A 529 9.23 -27.76 -21.27
N SER A 530 8.47 -28.82 -20.99
CA SER A 530 8.38 -30.00 -21.85
C SER A 530 7.59 -29.69 -23.12
N ILE A 531 8.21 -28.94 -24.04
CA ILE A 531 7.68 -28.69 -25.38
C ILE A 531 7.75 -30.01 -26.18
N LYS A 532 6.73 -30.86 -26.02
CA LYS A 532 6.45 -31.91 -26.99
C LYS A 532 5.81 -31.26 -28.21
N HIS A 533 6.61 -31.10 -29.28
CA HIS A 533 6.11 -30.62 -30.56
C HIS A 533 5.13 -31.63 -31.18
N THR A 534 3.84 -31.40 -31.00
CA THR A 534 2.75 -32.00 -31.79
C THR A 534 1.90 -30.89 -32.39
N SER A 535 1.94 -30.76 -33.71
CA SER A 535 1.35 -29.64 -34.45
C SER A 535 -0.14 -29.84 -34.76
N THR A 536 -1.02 -29.14 -34.05
CA THR A 536 -2.31 -28.60 -34.56
C THR A 536 -3.01 -27.78 -33.47
N SER A 537 -3.67 -26.69 -33.86
CA SER A 537 -4.54 -25.80 -33.05
C SER A 537 -3.91 -25.13 -31.82
N GLU A 538 -4.18 -23.84 -31.65
CA GLU A 538 -3.61 -23.04 -30.57
C GLU A 538 -4.35 -23.29 -29.24
N SER A 539 -3.58 -23.63 -28.21
CA SER A 539 -4.03 -23.64 -26.81
C SER A 539 -2.94 -22.96 -25.98
N PRO A 540 -3.25 -21.94 -25.16
CA PRO A 540 -2.25 -21.28 -24.31
C PRO A 540 -1.57 -22.31 -23.41
N GLY A 541 -0.22 -22.35 -23.46
CA GLY A 541 0.57 -23.45 -22.90
C GLY A 541 0.21 -23.79 -21.46
N ALA A 542 -0.06 -25.07 -21.20
CA ALA A 542 -0.45 -25.54 -19.88
C ALA A 542 0.64 -25.23 -18.84
N ILE A 543 0.26 -24.49 -17.80
CA ILE A 543 1.07 -24.30 -16.60
C ILE A 543 1.19 -25.66 -15.93
N GLY A 544 2.41 -26.07 -15.55
CA GLY A 544 2.63 -27.32 -14.82
C GLY A 544 1.85 -27.36 -13.50
N ASP A 545 1.41 -28.56 -13.13
CA ASP A 545 0.48 -28.76 -12.03
C ASP A 545 1.14 -28.40 -10.67
N ILE A 546 0.36 -27.85 -9.71
CA ILE A 546 0.82 -27.75 -8.31
C ILE A 546 0.72 -29.16 -7.70
N GLU A 547 1.74 -29.99 -7.92
CA GLU A 547 1.71 -31.40 -7.52
C GLU A 547 1.77 -31.62 -6.00
N GLU A 548 2.39 -30.70 -5.23
CA GLU A 548 2.42 -30.75 -3.76
C GLU A 548 1.59 -29.63 -3.10
N SER A 549 0.85 -29.99 -2.04
CA SER A 549 0.30 -28.98 -1.13
C SER A 549 1.41 -28.25 -0.37
N PHE A 550 1.32 -26.93 -0.34
CA PHE A 550 2.16 -26.05 0.46
C PHE A 550 1.54 -25.67 1.81
N LEU A 551 0.33 -26.15 2.11
CA LEU A 551 -0.38 -25.84 3.35
C LEU A 551 -0.17 -26.95 4.40
N PRO A 552 -0.26 -26.64 5.70
CA PRO A 552 -0.42 -27.68 6.71
C PRO A 552 -1.69 -28.49 6.47
N PRO A 553 -1.70 -29.79 6.85
CA PRO A 553 -2.90 -30.60 6.86
C PRO A 553 -4.05 -29.91 7.63
N THR A 554 -5.28 -30.24 7.26
CA THR A 554 -6.46 -29.85 8.05
C THR A 554 -6.50 -30.66 9.35
N ILE A 555 -6.98 -30.04 10.43
CA ILE A 555 -7.03 -30.65 11.78
C ILE A 555 -8.19 -31.63 11.98
N ASP A 556 -9.11 -31.68 11.00
CA ASP A 556 -10.28 -32.56 10.89
C ASP A 556 -11.11 -32.73 12.18
N ASN A 557 -11.21 -31.65 12.95
CA ASN A 557 -11.96 -31.55 14.20
C ASN A 557 -13.22 -30.69 13.98
N ALA A 558 -14.41 -31.31 14.01
CA ALA A 558 -15.67 -30.61 13.74
C ALA A 558 -15.92 -29.43 14.69
N ARG A 559 -15.58 -29.56 15.99
CA ARG A 559 -15.82 -28.53 17.00
C ARG A 559 -15.01 -27.26 16.76
N GLU A 560 -13.74 -27.39 16.40
CA GLU A 560 -12.88 -26.24 16.08
C GLU A 560 -13.13 -25.69 14.67
N CYS A 561 -13.35 -26.56 13.68
CA CYS A 561 -13.61 -26.13 12.31
C CYS A 561 -14.96 -25.41 12.14
N LYS A 562 -16.03 -25.84 12.81
CA LYS A 562 -17.38 -25.24 12.72
C LYS A 562 -17.44 -23.79 13.25
N THR A 563 -16.48 -23.38 14.08
CA THR A 563 -16.34 -21.99 14.57
C THR A 563 -15.16 -21.24 13.93
N CYS A 564 -14.49 -21.83 12.94
CA CYS A 564 -13.34 -21.22 12.29
C CYS A 564 -13.76 -20.21 11.21
N TYR A 565 -13.46 -18.92 11.43
CA TYR A 565 -13.71 -17.84 10.45
C TYR A 565 -13.04 -18.05 9.07
N ALA A 566 -12.07 -18.97 8.96
CA ALA A 566 -11.37 -19.30 7.74
C ALA A 566 -11.90 -20.58 7.05
N VAL A 567 -12.99 -21.19 7.54
CA VAL A 567 -13.45 -22.52 7.10
C VAL A 567 -13.76 -22.59 5.61
N ASP A 568 -14.48 -21.62 5.04
CA ASP A 568 -14.83 -21.62 3.61
C ASP A 568 -13.59 -21.61 2.70
N THR A 569 -12.60 -20.77 3.01
CA THR A 569 -11.32 -20.76 2.29
C THR A 569 -10.50 -22.02 2.59
N CYS A 570 -10.57 -22.56 3.81
CA CYS A 570 -9.88 -23.80 4.18
C CYS A 570 -10.36 -25.00 3.35
N MET A 571 -11.68 -25.13 3.17
CA MET A 571 -12.31 -26.15 2.34
C MET A 571 -12.05 -25.93 0.85
N LEU A 572 -12.04 -24.66 0.39
CA LEU A 572 -11.68 -24.31 -1.00
C LEU A 572 -10.28 -24.82 -1.35
N TYR A 573 -9.28 -24.54 -0.51
CA TYR A 573 -7.92 -25.03 -0.73
C TYR A 573 -7.81 -26.55 -0.54
N ARG A 574 -8.59 -27.18 0.36
CA ARG A 574 -8.64 -28.66 0.50
C ARG A 574 -9.11 -29.32 -0.80
N LYS A 575 -10.17 -28.79 -1.42
CA LYS A 575 -10.71 -29.30 -2.70
C LYS A 575 -9.78 -29.04 -3.89
N THR A 576 -9.19 -27.83 -3.98
CA THR A 576 -8.54 -27.35 -5.21
C THR A 576 -7.02 -27.48 -5.28
N VAL A 577 -6.33 -27.25 -4.15
CA VAL A 577 -4.87 -27.26 -4.06
C VAL A 577 -4.41 -28.59 -3.49
N ASP A 578 -4.95 -28.98 -2.33
CA ASP A 578 -4.53 -30.21 -1.64
C ASP A 578 -5.11 -31.48 -2.28
N ARG A 579 -6.22 -31.35 -3.03
CA ARG A 579 -6.99 -32.46 -3.65
C ARG A 579 -7.36 -33.58 -2.66
N VAL A 580 -7.49 -33.28 -1.36
CA VAL A 580 -7.80 -34.28 -0.33
C VAL A 580 -9.32 -34.51 -0.27
N PRO A 581 -9.83 -35.70 -0.65
CA PRO A 581 -11.26 -35.98 -0.58
C PRO A 581 -11.77 -35.94 0.87
N VAL A 582 -13.08 -35.83 1.02
CA VAL A 582 -13.77 -36.00 2.30
C VAL A 582 -14.66 -37.23 2.15
N LYS A 583 -14.55 -38.15 3.09
CA LYS A 583 -15.33 -39.39 3.11
C LYS A 583 -16.72 -39.14 3.69
N GLU A 584 -17.63 -40.10 3.53
CA GLU A 584 -18.97 -40.03 4.12
C GLU A 584 -18.97 -40.23 5.65
N ASP A 585 -17.92 -40.83 6.21
CA ASP A 585 -17.68 -41.05 7.64
C ASP A 585 -16.82 -39.95 8.32
N ASP A 586 -16.34 -38.94 7.58
CA ASP A 586 -15.54 -37.85 8.15
C ASP A 586 -16.43 -36.86 8.94
N ASP A 587 -15.97 -36.45 10.12
CA ASP A 587 -16.57 -35.43 11.03
C ASP A 587 -16.91 -34.08 10.35
N LEU A 588 -16.37 -33.82 9.15
CA LEU A 588 -16.54 -32.61 8.34
C LEU A 588 -17.37 -32.81 7.07
N ALA A 589 -17.87 -34.02 6.78
CA ALA A 589 -18.55 -34.38 5.53
C ALA A 589 -19.73 -33.45 5.19
N GLU A 590 -20.59 -33.17 6.18
CA GLU A 590 -21.75 -32.28 6.03
C GLU A 590 -21.32 -30.87 5.60
N SER A 591 -20.42 -30.23 6.34
CA SER A 591 -20.01 -28.84 6.06
C SER A 591 -19.10 -28.72 4.83
N TYR A 592 -18.35 -29.77 4.47
CA TYR A 592 -17.66 -29.81 3.18
C TYR A 592 -18.67 -29.89 2.01
N LYS A 593 -19.70 -30.73 2.12
CA LYS A 593 -20.76 -30.85 1.10
C LYS A 593 -21.57 -29.56 0.96
N GLU A 594 -21.96 -28.94 2.08
CA GLU A 594 -22.56 -27.60 2.18
C GLU A 594 -21.71 -26.56 1.42
N LYS A 595 -20.42 -26.48 1.72
CA LYS A 595 -19.56 -25.36 1.28
C LYS A 595 -18.93 -25.56 -0.09
N MET A 596 -18.78 -26.80 -0.58
CA MET A 596 -18.00 -27.13 -1.79
C MET A 596 -18.78 -27.98 -2.81
N GLY A 597 -20.02 -28.37 -2.50
CA GLY A 597 -20.86 -29.22 -3.36
C GLY A 597 -21.24 -28.59 -4.70
N HIS A 598 -21.26 -27.25 -4.79
CA HIS A 598 -21.57 -26.51 -6.03
C HIS A 598 -20.39 -26.38 -7.00
N MET A 599 -19.17 -26.78 -6.60
CA MET A 599 -17.98 -26.62 -7.44
C MET A 599 -17.78 -27.80 -8.40
N THR A 600 -17.76 -27.51 -9.71
CA THR A 600 -17.39 -28.44 -10.78
C THR A 600 -15.86 -28.60 -10.89
N GLU A 601 -15.38 -29.55 -11.70
CA GLU A 601 -13.93 -29.68 -11.96
C GLU A 601 -13.38 -28.45 -12.69
N ARG A 602 -14.15 -27.87 -13.63
CA ARG A 602 -13.80 -26.61 -14.30
C ARG A 602 -13.63 -25.45 -13.30
N HIS A 603 -14.41 -25.42 -12.21
CA HIS A 603 -14.23 -24.46 -11.12
C HIS A 603 -12.95 -24.72 -10.33
N VAL A 604 -12.58 -25.99 -10.13
CA VAL A 604 -11.34 -26.41 -9.47
C VAL A 604 -10.12 -26.01 -10.30
N GLU A 605 -10.10 -26.34 -11.59
CA GLU A 605 -9.04 -26.00 -12.55
C GLU A 605 -8.84 -24.47 -12.66
N PHE A 606 -9.92 -23.70 -12.76
CA PHE A 606 -9.85 -22.24 -12.85
C PHE A 606 -9.24 -21.65 -11.58
N PHE A 607 -9.73 -22.02 -10.38
CA PHE A 607 -9.17 -21.51 -9.13
C PHE A 607 -7.68 -21.86 -9.01
N ARG A 608 -7.33 -23.13 -9.27
CA ARG A 608 -5.95 -23.65 -9.24
C ARG A 608 -5.02 -22.88 -10.17
N LYS A 609 -5.44 -22.60 -11.42
CA LYS A 609 -4.68 -21.80 -12.39
C LYS A 609 -4.41 -20.38 -11.88
N TRP A 610 -5.44 -19.66 -11.44
CA TRP A 610 -5.29 -18.26 -11.04
C TRP A 610 -4.59 -18.11 -9.67
N GLU A 611 -4.72 -19.07 -8.76
CA GLU A 611 -3.91 -19.14 -7.53
C GLU A 611 -2.42 -19.28 -7.87
N ALA A 612 -2.07 -20.26 -8.72
CA ALA A 612 -0.69 -20.51 -9.17
C ALA A 612 -0.05 -19.25 -9.77
N LEU A 613 -0.80 -18.55 -10.63
CA LEU A 613 -0.36 -17.30 -11.27
C LEU A 613 -0.07 -16.19 -10.27
N VAL A 614 -0.96 -15.96 -9.30
CA VAL A 614 -0.77 -14.94 -8.25
C VAL A 614 0.39 -15.32 -7.33
N SER A 615 0.58 -16.60 -7.02
CA SER A 615 1.71 -17.11 -6.25
C SER A 615 3.06 -16.96 -6.96
N VAL A 616 3.10 -17.14 -8.29
CA VAL A 616 4.31 -16.91 -9.10
C VAL A 616 4.67 -15.43 -9.24
N GLU A 617 3.68 -14.52 -9.24
CA GLU A 617 3.91 -13.06 -9.20
C GLU A 617 4.37 -12.58 -7.81
N GLU A 618 3.72 -13.05 -6.74
CA GLU A 618 4.08 -12.71 -5.36
C GLU A 618 5.51 -13.16 -4.99
N ARG A 619 6.00 -14.26 -5.57
CA ARG A 619 7.37 -14.74 -5.38
C ARG A 619 8.42 -13.72 -5.81
N GLU A 620 8.24 -13.05 -6.95
CA GLU A 620 9.19 -12.01 -7.41
C GLU A 620 9.15 -10.79 -6.49
N LEU A 621 7.97 -10.37 -6.02
CA LEU A 621 7.83 -9.31 -5.01
C LEU A 621 8.54 -9.68 -3.69
N GLY A 622 8.38 -10.93 -3.24
CA GLY A 622 9.02 -11.45 -2.04
C GLY A 622 10.55 -11.37 -2.07
N ARG A 623 11.17 -11.51 -3.24
CA ARG A 623 12.64 -11.42 -3.42
C ARG A 623 13.17 -10.01 -3.15
N PHE A 624 12.53 -8.97 -3.68
CA PHE A 624 12.97 -7.59 -3.45
C PHE A 624 12.79 -7.13 -2.00
N ARG A 625 11.82 -7.73 -1.29
CA ARG A 625 11.64 -7.52 0.14
C ARG A 625 12.74 -8.16 0.98
N SER A 626 13.14 -9.41 0.73
CA SER A 626 14.22 -10.05 1.53
C SER A 626 15.58 -9.38 1.35
N GLN A 627 15.81 -8.72 0.21
CA GLN A 627 16.99 -7.89 -0.01
C GLN A 627 17.14 -6.76 1.04
N LEU A 628 16.05 -6.27 1.66
CA LEU A 628 16.10 -5.21 2.67
C LEU A 628 17.07 -5.52 3.82
N TRP A 629 17.11 -6.78 4.29
CA TRP A 629 17.93 -7.22 5.43
C TRP A 629 19.02 -8.22 5.07
N THR A 630 19.18 -8.58 3.79
CA THR A 630 20.23 -9.50 3.32
C THR A 630 21.35 -8.80 2.55
N MET A 631 21.06 -7.63 1.99
CA MET A 631 22.00 -6.73 1.32
C MET A 631 22.19 -5.44 2.15
N SER A 632 23.42 -4.92 2.18
CA SER A 632 23.71 -3.63 2.81
C SER A 632 23.22 -2.46 1.95
N ALA A 633 23.13 -1.27 2.56
CA ALA A 633 22.72 -0.02 1.92
C ALA A 633 23.43 0.19 0.56
N ARG A 634 24.76 0.14 0.57
CA ARG A 634 25.63 0.33 -0.60
C ARG A 634 25.50 -0.79 -1.65
N GLN A 635 25.08 -2.00 -1.25
CA GLN A 635 24.77 -3.09 -2.19
C GLN A 635 23.42 -2.87 -2.91
N ARG A 636 22.42 -2.28 -2.24
CA ARG A 636 21.12 -1.95 -2.86
C ARG A 636 21.11 -0.63 -3.63
N GLU A 637 21.95 0.34 -3.26
CA GLU A 637 22.16 1.55 -4.06
C GLU A 637 22.74 1.20 -5.45
N LYS A 638 23.66 0.24 -5.54
CA LYS A 638 24.16 -0.29 -6.82
C LYS A 638 23.09 -0.96 -7.71
N THR A 639 21.92 -1.30 -7.15
CA THR A 639 20.75 -1.80 -7.92
C THR A 639 19.63 -0.76 -7.99
N GLY A 640 19.91 0.51 -7.63
CA GLY A 640 19.00 1.64 -7.70
C GLY A 640 17.75 1.55 -6.81
N ARG A 641 17.70 0.61 -5.85
CA ARG A 641 16.50 0.34 -5.01
C ARG A 641 16.52 1.00 -3.63
N CYS A 642 17.60 1.73 -3.34
CA CYS A 642 17.90 2.34 -2.06
C CYS A 642 18.79 3.57 -2.25
N PHE A 643 18.66 4.57 -1.39
CA PHE A 643 19.67 5.60 -1.17
C PHE A 643 20.38 5.33 0.16
N SER A 644 21.72 5.30 0.10
CA SER A 644 22.60 5.00 1.22
C SER A 644 23.39 6.22 1.68
N ASP A 645 23.86 6.15 2.92
CA ASP A 645 24.65 7.19 3.59
C ASP A 645 23.90 8.55 3.67
N MET A 646 22.60 8.54 3.99
CA MET A 646 21.72 9.73 3.97
C MET A 646 21.64 10.42 5.34
N ILE A 647 21.49 11.75 5.38
CA ILE A 647 21.32 12.54 6.61
C ILE A 647 20.14 13.52 6.48
N ILE A 648 19.49 13.86 7.61
CA ILE A 648 18.44 14.89 7.65
C ILE A 648 19.10 16.27 7.43
N SER A 649 18.52 17.05 6.52
CA SER A 649 18.90 18.44 6.23
C SER A 649 17.87 19.47 6.72
N SER A 650 16.58 19.13 6.74
CA SER A 650 15.51 20.03 7.23
C SER A 650 14.25 19.26 7.63
N TYR A 651 13.37 19.93 8.35
CA TYR A 651 12.10 19.41 8.87
C TYR A 651 10.98 20.46 8.70
N SER A 652 9.76 20.01 8.40
CA SER A 652 8.53 20.80 8.45
C SER A 652 7.43 20.05 9.19
N ASN A 653 6.63 20.79 9.97
CA ASN A 653 5.35 20.32 10.48
C ASN A 653 4.26 20.74 9.49
N ASP A 654 3.50 19.77 8.99
CA ASP A 654 2.49 19.93 7.93
C ASP A 654 1.06 19.62 8.41
N ILE A 655 0.88 19.42 9.73
CA ILE A 655 -0.45 19.34 10.37
C ILE A 655 -1.27 20.58 9.96
N GLY A 656 -2.45 20.35 9.36
CA GLY A 656 -3.34 21.39 8.85
C GLY A 656 -3.10 21.81 7.39
N LYS A 657 -2.00 21.41 6.74
CA LYS A 657 -1.70 21.76 5.34
C LYS A 657 -2.25 20.79 4.30
N SER A 658 -2.62 19.56 4.70
CA SER A 658 -3.40 18.62 3.89
C SER A 658 -4.60 18.11 4.67
N MET A 659 -5.69 17.84 3.94
CA MET A 659 -6.87 17.14 4.47
C MET A 659 -6.60 15.66 4.74
N ALA A 660 -5.56 15.08 4.13
CA ALA A 660 -5.19 13.68 4.34
C ALA A 660 -4.26 13.50 5.56
N LYS A 661 -4.64 12.60 6.46
CA LYS A 661 -3.96 12.29 7.73
C LYS A 661 -2.54 11.69 7.59
N ILE A 662 -2.06 11.46 6.36
CA ILE A 662 -0.91 10.60 6.03
C ILE A 662 0.44 11.37 6.05
N HIS A 663 0.42 12.70 5.93
CA HIS A 663 1.62 13.54 5.83
C HIS A 663 1.62 14.64 6.91
N ARG A 664 1.91 14.25 8.16
CA ARG A 664 1.95 15.18 9.30
C ARG A 664 3.32 15.84 9.48
N HIS A 665 4.38 15.09 9.20
CA HIS A 665 5.77 15.50 9.43
C HIS A 665 6.58 15.24 8.17
N THR A 666 7.30 16.26 7.68
CA THR A 666 8.08 16.16 6.45
C THR A 666 9.56 16.40 6.74
N TYR A 667 10.42 15.52 6.21
CA TYR A 667 11.86 15.58 6.39
C TYR A 667 12.56 15.58 5.03
N THR A 668 13.51 16.50 4.85
CA THR A 668 14.40 16.53 3.68
C THR A 668 15.70 15.84 4.02
N PHE A 669 16.14 14.90 3.17
CA PHE A 669 17.38 14.17 3.31
C PHE A 669 18.34 14.50 2.17
N MET A 670 19.64 14.50 2.46
CA MET A 670 20.74 14.65 1.51
C MET A 670 21.79 13.57 1.76
N LYS A 671 22.73 13.35 0.83
CA LYS A 671 23.88 12.47 1.11
C LYS A 671 24.82 13.07 2.15
N SER A 672 25.38 12.21 3.00
CA SER A 672 26.43 12.58 3.94
C SER A 672 27.68 13.05 3.18
N PRO A 673 28.34 14.15 3.62
CA PRO A 673 29.66 14.54 3.12
C PRO A 673 30.73 13.44 3.29
N GLN A 674 30.53 12.50 4.21
CA GLN A 674 31.41 11.36 4.47
C GLN A 674 31.02 10.09 3.67
N SER A 675 30.00 10.16 2.82
CA SER A 675 29.58 9.03 1.99
C SER A 675 30.62 8.71 0.91
N SER A 676 30.62 7.47 0.40
CA SER A 676 31.57 7.05 -0.65
C SER A 676 31.26 7.62 -2.04
N ASN A 677 30.21 8.45 -2.17
CA ASN A 677 29.80 9.11 -3.41
C ASN A 677 28.91 10.33 -3.09
N PRO A 678 29.47 11.42 -2.53
CA PRO A 678 28.69 12.53 -1.97
C PRO A 678 28.06 13.42 -3.06
N SER A 679 28.67 13.51 -4.24
CA SER A 679 28.13 14.14 -5.44
C SER A 679 27.25 13.19 -6.28
N GLY A 680 26.96 11.98 -5.78
CA GLY A 680 26.19 10.96 -6.48
C GLY A 680 24.72 11.30 -6.61
N SER A 681 24.27 11.62 -7.83
CA SER A 681 22.90 12.06 -8.11
C SER A 681 21.82 11.07 -7.65
N LEU A 682 20.90 11.56 -6.80
CA LEU A 682 19.71 10.84 -6.33
C LEU A 682 18.67 10.59 -7.44
N LEU A 683 18.87 11.17 -8.63
CA LEU A 683 18.08 10.74 -9.80
C LEU A 683 18.49 9.34 -10.28
N SER A 684 19.65 8.80 -9.93
CA SER A 684 19.98 7.40 -10.29
C SER A 684 19.03 6.38 -9.64
N GLY A 685 18.54 5.40 -10.41
CA GLY A 685 17.76 4.25 -9.89
C GLY A 685 16.23 4.35 -9.98
N HIS A 686 15.54 3.56 -9.15
CA HIS A 686 14.12 3.16 -9.27
C HIS A 686 13.15 3.93 -8.37
N ILE A 687 13.64 4.81 -7.49
CA ILE A 687 12.82 5.69 -6.64
C ILE A 687 12.41 6.96 -7.42
N ALA A 688 11.19 7.43 -7.19
CA ALA A 688 10.58 8.62 -7.79
C ALA A 688 9.55 9.28 -6.84
N LYS A 689 9.20 10.54 -7.13
CA LYS A 689 8.12 11.28 -6.46
C LYS A 689 6.80 10.48 -6.46
N GLY A 690 6.14 10.42 -5.30
CA GLY A 690 4.93 9.65 -5.03
C GLY A 690 5.13 8.17 -4.66
N ASP A 691 6.36 7.64 -4.69
CA ASP A 691 6.62 6.27 -4.21
C ASP A 691 6.49 6.18 -2.67
N PRO A 692 5.99 5.06 -2.12
CA PRO A 692 6.18 4.73 -0.71
C PRO A 692 7.63 4.29 -0.45
N VAL A 693 8.15 4.64 0.73
CA VAL A 693 9.52 4.37 1.16
C VAL A 693 9.58 3.94 2.62
N THR A 694 10.57 3.12 2.95
CA THR A 694 10.89 2.69 4.31
C THR A 694 12.22 3.31 4.74
N LEU A 695 12.25 3.92 5.92
CA LEU A 695 13.47 4.46 6.53
C LEU A 695 14.04 3.44 7.51
N SER A 696 15.36 3.28 7.49
CA SER A 696 16.11 2.43 8.42
C SER A 696 17.39 3.12 8.86
N ILE A 697 17.98 2.66 9.95
CA ILE A 697 19.35 2.96 10.36
C ILE A 697 20.08 1.61 10.33
N GLU A 698 21.13 1.48 9.51
CA GLU A 698 21.86 0.21 9.33
C GLU A 698 23.12 0.21 10.23
N PRO A 699 23.37 -0.83 11.04
CA PRO A 699 22.63 -2.09 11.16
C PRO A 699 21.46 -2.07 12.15
N ASP A 700 21.34 -1.05 13.00
CA ASP A 700 20.64 -1.16 14.28
C ASP A 700 19.10 -1.16 14.23
N LEU A 701 18.48 -0.34 13.39
CA LEU A 701 17.04 -0.07 13.39
C LEU A 701 16.45 -0.23 11.98
N LEU A 702 16.28 -1.48 11.56
CA LEU A 702 15.60 -1.86 10.32
C LEU A 702 14.10 -1.47 10.37
N SER A 703 13.59 -0.89 9.27
CA SER A 703 12.17 -0.52 9.11
C SER A 703 11.64 0.41 10.21
N LEU A 704 12.48 1.34 10.69
CA LEU A 704 12.16 2.31 11.75
C LEU A 704 10.84 3.05 11.53
N THR A 705 10.57 3.51 10.30
CA THR A 705 9.27 4.08 9.93
C THR A 705 9.05 4.01 8.42
N ARG A 706 7.84 4.34 7.96
CA ARG A 706 7.50 4.45 6.53
C ARG A 706 6.92 5.81 6.20
N GLY A 707 7.09 6.22 4.95
CA GLY A 707 6.61 7.48 4.42
C GLY A 707 6.44 7.42 2.91
N PHE A 708 6.22 8.59 2.30
CA PHE A 708 6.11 8.74 0.85
C PHE A 708 6.99 9.87 0.36
N VAL A 709 7.56 9.71 -0.83
CA VAL A 709 8.41 10.72 -1.47
C VAL A 709 7.56 11.91 -1.93
N ILE A 710 7.59 13.00 -1.18
CA ILE A 710 6.95 14.27 -1.52
C ILE A 710 7.72 14.97 -2.65
N ASP A 711 9.06 14.91 -2.62
CA ASP A 711 9.90 15.47 -3.69
C ASP A 711 11.25 14.76 -3.84
N LEU A 712 11.90 14.91 -5.00
CA LEU A 712 13.16 14.25 -5.35
C LEU A 712 13.91 15.07 -6.41
N THR A 713 15.12 15.51 -6.06
CA THR A 713 16.02 16.25 -6.94
C THR A 713 17.27 15.40 -7.26
N SER A 714 18.33 16.02 -7.82
CA SER A 714 19.65 15.39 -7.95
C SER A 714 20.39 15.29 -6.61
N THR A 715 20.13 16.16 -5.64
CA THR A 715 20.92 16.27 -4.39
C THR A 715 20.11 15.99 -3.11
N SER A 716 18.79 16.08 -3.18
CA SER A 716 17.87 15.93 -2.04
C SER A 716 16.66 15.03 -2.33
N ILE A 717 16.11 14.44 -1.27
CA ILE A 717 14.85 13.70 -1.27
C ILE A 717 14.00 14.12 -0.07
N THR A 718 12.74 14.45 -0.30
CA THR A 718 11.81 14.94 0.72
C THR A 718 10.74 13.89 0.98
N ILE A 719 10.57 13.47 2.25
CA ILE A 719 9.68 12.37 2.65
C ILE A 719 8.70 12.83 3.72
N GLY A 720 7.41 12.59 3.48
CA GLY A 720 6.35 12.76 4.47
C GLY A 720 6.12 11.48 5.27
N VAL A 721 6.10 11.58 6.59
CA VAL A 721 5.88 10.49 7.56
C VAL A 721 4.77 10.85 8.57
N THR A 722 4.26 9.84 9.28
CA THR A 722 3.15 9.99 10.23
C THR A 722 3.59 10.40 11.64
N TYR A 723 4.84 10.11 12.01
CA TYR A 723 5.39 10.29 13.38
C TYR A 723 6.68 11.12 13.34
N ILE A 724 7.01 11.79 14.45
CA ILE A 724 8.23 12.59 14.60
C ILE A 724 9.45 11.68 14.73
N LEU A 725 10.52 11.98 13.97
CA LEU A 725 11.84 11.38 14.14
C LEU A 725 12.63 12.16 15.22
N ASP A 726 12.53 11.71 16.48
CA ASP A 726 13.35 12.23 17.58
C ASP A 726 14.81 11.78 17.44
N VAL A 727 15.65 12.66 16.88
CA VAL A 727 17.07 12.41 16.63
C VAL A 727 17.85 12.19 17.93
N TYR A 728 17.50 12.83 19.04
CA TYR A 728 18.21 12.65 20.31
C TYR A 728 17.92 11.28 20.91
N THR A 729 16.64 10.87 20.94
CA THR A 729 16.24 9.54 21.40
C THR A 729 16.80 8.44 20.50
N LEU A 730 16.82 8.64 19.18
CA LEU A 730 17.40 7.66 18.24
C LEU A 730 18.93 7.55 18.41
N LEU A 731 19.66 8.66 18.56
CA LEU A 731 21.09 8.65 18.88
C LEU A 731 21.37 7.90 20.20
N ALA A 732 20.57 8.15 21.24
CA ALA A 732 20.71 7.43 22.51
C ALA A 732 20.50 5.91 22.35
N ARG A 733 19.50 5.49 21.57
CA ARG A 733 19.24 4.07 21.28
C ARG A 733 20.38 3.39 20.49
N THR A 734 21.04 4.08 19.55
CA THR A 734 22.11 3.48 18.72
C THR A 734 23.51 3.58 19.33
N SER A 735 23.80 4.58 20.17
CA SER A 735 25.15 4.87 20.69
C SER A 735 25.78 3.72 21.51
N HIS A 736 24.98 2.79 22.01
CA HIS A 736 25.44 1.71 22.89
C HIS A 736 26.15 0.54 22.18
N ARG A 737 26.23 0.52 20.84
CA ARG A 737 26.75 -0.64 20.07
C ARG A 737 28.19 -0.55 19.55
N GLY A 738 28.93 0.47 19.98
CA GLY A 738 30.40 0.37 20.08
C GLY A 738 31.22 0.95 18.94
N ASP A 739 30.62 1.66 17.98
CA ASP A 739 31.37 2.47 17.01
C ASP A 739 31.28 3.96 17.37
N GLN A 740 32.35 4.51 17.94
CA GLN A 740 32.43 5.91 18.38
C GLN A 740 32.84 6.89 17.25
N SER A 741 32.83 6.47 15.98
CA SER A 741 33.46 7.20 14.88
C SER A 741 32.58 8.18 14.09
N HIS A 742 31.29 8.37 14.42
CA HIS A 742 30.33 9.08 13.54
C HIS A 742 29.66 10.33 14.16
N SER A 743 30.42 11.43 14.18
CA SER A 743 30.03 12.86 14.09
C SER A 743 28.80 13.42 14.87
N GLY A 744 28.18 12.68 15.79
CA GLY A 744 26.94 13.10 16.46
C GLY A 744 25.72 13.19 15.52
N ARG A 745 25.72 12.49 14.38
CA ARG A 745 24.62 12.50 13.39
C ARG A 745 24.21 11.09 13.01
N ILE A 746 22.90 10.88 12.89
CA ILE A 746 22.33 9.61 12.43
C ILE A 746 22.49 9.49 10.91
N VAL A 747 23.04 8.36 10.46
CA VAL A 747 23.07 7.96 9.05
C VAL A 747 21.86 7.08 8.76
N PHE A 748 20.96 7.58 7.93
CA PHE A 748 19.77 6.89 7.46
C PHE A 748 20.01 6.14 6.15
N ARG A 749 19.19 5.13 5.95
CA ARG A 749 19.04 4.36 4.71
C ARG A 749 17.59 4.46 4.27
N ILE A 750 17.36 4.82 3.01
CA ILE A 750 16.03 5.03 2.43
C ILE A 750 15.80 3.96 1.38
N ASP A 751 14.85 3.06 1.59
CA ASP A 751 14.50 1.97 0.68
C ASP A 751 13.15 2.21 -0.01
N LYS A 752 13.04 1.84 -1.29
CA LYS A 752 11.73 1.75 -1.96
C LYS A 752 10.88 0.69 -1.28
N ASP A 753 9.65 1.04 -0.90
CA ASP A 753 8.68 0.06 -0.38
C ASP A 753 7.98 -0.65 -1.56
N GLU A 754 8.22 -1.96 -1.71
CA GLU A 754 7.58 -2.82 -2.70
C GLU A 754 6.59 -3.83 -2.07
N MET A 755 6.00 -3.50 -0.91
CA MET A 755 5.12 -4.39 -0.15
C MET A 755 3.86 -4.86 -0.90
N SER A 756 3.46 -6.10 -0.60
CA SER A 756 2.56 -6.92 -1.44
C SER A 756 1.05 -6.75 -1.20
N THR A 757 0.59 -5.59 -0.71
CA THR A 757 -0.84 -5.36 -0.33
C THR A 757 -1.84 -5.58 -1.48
N GLY A 758 -1.40 -5.59 -2.74
CA GLY A 758 -2.22 -6.01 -3.87
C GLY A 758 -2.50 -7.53 -3.92
N MET A 759 -1.50 -8.38 -3.65
CA MET A 759 -1.59 -9.83 -3.91
C MET A 759 -2.64 -10.54 -3.04
N THR A 760 -2.72 -10.19 -1.75
CA THR A 760 -3.78 -10.67 -0.86
C THR A 760 -5.17 -10.26 -1.36
N ARG A 761 -5.34 -9.05 -1.92
CA ARG A 761 -6.61 -8.59 -2.51
C ARG A 761 -6.97 -9.38 -3.77
N LEU A 762 -6.01 -9.68 -4.65
CA LEU A 762 -6.23 -10.56 -5.81
C LEU A 762 -6.71 -11.95 -5.39
N ARG A 763 -6.03 -12.60 -4.41
CA ARG A 763 -6.47 -13.90 -3.89
C ARG A 763 -7.84 -13.84 -3.20
N SER A 764 -8.13 -12.79 -2.43
CA SER A 764 -9.44 -12.60 -1.81
C SER A 764 -10.56 -12.46 -2.83
N ASN A 765 -10.38 -11.66 -3.88
CA ASN A 765 -11.38 -11.54 -4.94
C ASN A 765 -11.61 -12.88 -5.66
N LEU A 766 -10.54 -13.62 -5.96
CA LEU A 766 -10.61 -14.94 -6.57
C LEU A 766 -11.31 -15.98 -5.66
N SER A 767 -11.03 -16.00 -4.36
CA SER A 767 -11.62 -16.99 -3.45
C SER A 767 -13.14 -16.82 -3.28
N HIS A 768 -13.61 -15.56 -3.20
CA HIS A 768 -15.04 -15.28 -3.06
C HIS A 768 -15.88 -15.89 -4.19
N LEU A 769 -15.39 -15.86 -5.43
CA LEU A 769 -16.08 -16.40 -6.61
C LEU A 769 -16.52 -17.86 -6.43
N PHE A 770 -15.84 -18.61 -5.55
CA PHE A 770 -16.09 -20.02 -5.25
C PHE A 770 -16.69 -20.28 -3.86
N HIS A 771 -16.82 -19.27 -2.99
CA HIS A 771 -17.54 -19.42 -1.71
C HIS A 771 -19.04 -19.65 -1.97
N HIS A 772 -19.66 -20.56 -1.21
CA HIS A 772 -21.08 -20.97 -1.39
C HIS A 772 -22.10 -19.82 -1.35
N GLN A 773 -21.80 -18.73 -0.64
CA GLN A 773 -22.67 -17.54 -0.50
C GLN A 773 -22.58 -16.56 -1.68
N SER A 774 -21.64 -16.75 -2.61
CA SER A 774 -21.39 -15.79 -3.70
C SER A 774 -22.22 -16.10 -4.95
N ASP A 775 -22.69 -15.03 -5.59
CA ASP A 775 -23.65 -15.05 -6.70
C ASP A 775 -23.22 -16.03 -7.81
N PRO A 776 -24.01 -17.08 -8.10
CA PRO A 776 -23.61 -18.10 -9.07
C PRO A 776 -23.51 -17.53 -10.49
N ARG A 777 -24.24 -16.46 -10.83
CA ARG A 777 -24.24 -15.87 -12.19
C ARG A 777 -22.87 -15.35 -12.60
N ILE A 778 -22.16 -14.70 -11.67
CA ILE A 778 -20.80 -14.19 -11.89
C ILE A 778 -19.82 -15.35 -12.13
N ARG A 779 -20.00 -16.48 -11.45
CA ARG A 779 -19.20 -17.70 -11.68
C ARG A 779 -19.52 -18.34 -13.02
N SER A 780 -20.80 -18.49 -13.39
CA SER A 780 -21.21 -19.00 -14.70
C SER A 780 -20.68 -18.17 -15.86
N SER A 781 -20.76 -16.84 -15.75
CA SER A 781 -20.33 -15.89 -16.80
C SER A 781 -18.81 -15.86 -17.01
N ILE A 782 -18.02 -16.06 -15.95
CA ILE A 782 -16.55 -15.86 -15.99
C ILE A 782 -15.76 -17.18 -16.01
N VAL A 783 -16.26 -18.22 -15.35
CA VAL A 783 -15.57 -19.52 -15.22
C VAL A 783 -16.15 -20.53 -16.21
N ASP A 784 -17.47 -20.69 -16.24
CA ASP A 784 -18.16 -21.58 -17.16
C ASP A 784 -18.36 -20.98 -18.56
N LEU A 785 -18.07 -19.68 -18.70
CA LEU A 785 -18.21 -18.89 -19.93
C LEU A 785 -19.59 -19.05 -20.56
N THR A 786 -20.64 -18.87 -19.77
CA THR A 786 -22.01 -18.73 -20.28
C THR A 786 -22.12 -17.47 -21.15
N LYS A 787 -22.76 -17.59 -22.32
CA LYS A 787 -23.07 -16.47 -23.22
C LYS A 787 -24.03 -15.48 -22.54
N PRO A 788 -23.79 -14.16 -22.60
CA PRO A 788 -24.64 -13.17 -21.97
C PRO A 788 -25.97 -13.04 -22.72
N SER A 789 -27.08 -12.85 -21.98
CA SER A 789 -28.39 -12.54 -22.59
C SER A 789 -28.62 -11.03 -22.75
N PHE A 790 -29.39 -10.70 -23.79
CA PHE A 790 -29.81 -9.33 -24.13
C PHE A 790 -31.34 -9.31 -24.34
N SER A 791 -32.05 -8.54 -23.53
CA SER A 791 -33.51 -8.55 -23.44
C SER A 791 -34.15 -7.47 -24.29
N LYS A 792 -34.97 -7.88 -25.27
CA LYS A 792 -35.73 -6.95 -26.11
C LYS A 792 -36.73 -6.10 -25.31
N HIS A 793 -37.15 -6.55 -24.12
CA HIS A 793 -38.04 -5.79 -23.25
C HIS A 793 -37.37 -4.58 -22.57
N LEU A 794 -36.03 -4.54 -22.57
CA LEU A 794 -35.24 -3.43 -22.01
C LEU A 794 -34.77 -2.43 -23.09
N SER A 795 -35.21 -2.59 -24.34
CA SER A 795 -34.85 -1.72 -25.48
C SER A 795 -35.09 -0.23 -25.17
N PRO A 796 -34.26 0.68 -25.71
CA PRO A 796 -34.43 2.11 -25.50
C PRO A 796 -35.73 2.65 -26.10
N LEU A 797 -36.33 3.64 -25.44
CA LEU A 797 -37.44 4.41 -25.99
C LEU A 797 -36.95 5.34 -27.12
N PRO A 798 -37.79 5.77 -28.08
CA PRO A 798 -37.36 6.43 -29.32
C PRO A 798 -36.51 7.71 -29.17
N ASN A 799 -36.58 8.40 -28.02
CA ASN A 799 -35.80 9.61 -27.70
C ASN A 799 -34.89 9.44 -26.46
N GLU A 800 -34.65 8.20 -26.00
CA GLU A 800 -33.90 7.94 -24.76
C GLU A 800 -32.38 7.99 -24.95
N ILE A 801 -31.89 7.73 -26.18
CA ILE A 801 -30.47 7.81 -26.53
C ILE A 801 -30.14 9.23 -27.00
N PRO A 802 -29.20 9.96 -26.37
CA PRO A 802 -28.87 11.34 -26.72
C PRO A 802 -28.46 11.54 -28.19
N ASP A 803 -29.05 12.54 -28.85
CA ASP A 803 -28.89 12.69 -30.30
C ASP A 803 -27.49 13.12 -30.77
N HIS A 804 -26.67 13.65 -29.86
CA HIS A 804 -25.28 14.04 -30.15
C HIS A 804 -24.33 12.83 -30.27
N LEU A 805 -24.77 11.61 -29.91
CA LEU A 805 -23.97 10.40 -29.99
C LEU A 805 -23.89 9.88 -31.44
N ASN A 806 -22.69 9.46 -31.84
CA ASN A 806 -22.47 8.84 -33.14
C ASN A 806 -22.99 7.39 -33.20
N GLU A 807 -23.08 6.82 -34.41
CA GLU A 807 -23.69 5.50 -34.65
C GLU A 807 -23.11 4.37 -33.78
N ASP A 808 -21.77 4.33 -33.62
CA ASP A 808 -21.09 3.34 -32.77
C ASP A 808 -21.47 3.51 -31.29
N GLN A 809 -21.53 4.76 -30.82
CA GLN A 809 -21.89 5.10 -29.44
C GLN A 809 -23.37 4.82 -29.14
N ARG A 810 -24.28 5.02 -30.12
CA ARG A 810 -25.69 4.64 -29.99
C ARG A 810 -25.84 3.12 -29.92
N LYS A 811 -25.17 2.35 -30.78
CA LYS A 811 -25.14 0.87 -30.70
C LYS A 811 -24.56 0.36 -29.38
N ALA A 812 -23.55 1.04 -28.83
CA ALA A 812 -23.00 0.71 -27.52
C ALA A 812 -24.04 0.96 -26.41
N MET A 813 -24.76 2.08 -26.45
CA MET A 813 -25.85 2.39 -25.54
C MET A 813 -26.99 1.36 -25.63
N GLU A 814 -27.53 1.08 -26.82
CA GLU A 814 -28.59 0.07 -27.05
C GLU A 814 -28.25 -1.28 -26.42
N LYS A 815 -27.02 -1.72 -26.61
CA LYS A 815 -26.50 -3.02 -26.12
C LYS A 815 -26.26 -3.03 -24.61
N VAL A 816 -25.84 -1.92 -24.03
CA VAL A 816 -25.71 -1.77 -22.57
C VAL A 816 -27.08 -1.74 -21.89
N LEU A 817 -28.04 -1.01 -22.47
CA LEU A 817 -29.40 -0.87 -21.93
C LEU A 817 -30.23 -2.17 -22.03
N THR A 818 -29.84 -3.09 -22.92
CA THR A 818 -30.51 -4.39 -23.11
C THR A 818 -29.78 -5.56 -22.43
N ALA A 819 -28.56 -5.40 -21.93
CA ALA A 819 -27.80 -6.48 -21.29
C ALA A 819 -28.42 -6.92 -19.97
N GLU A 820 -28.52 -8.23 -19.75
CA GLU A 820 -28.92 -8.80 -18.45
C GLU A 820 -27.68 -9.21 -17.63
N ASP A 821 -26.70 -9.90 -18.25
CA ASP A 821 -25.45 -10.29 -17.60
C ASP A 821 -24.34 -9.23 -17.76
N TYR A 822 -23.89 -8.97 -19.00
CA TYR A 822 -22.81 -8.02 -19.29
C TYR A 822 -22.77 -7.55 -20.75
N SER A 823 -22.05 -6.45 -20.97
CA SER A 823 -21.73 -5.91 -22.29
C SER A 823 -20.29 -5.38 -22.33
N LEU A 824 -19.64 -5.43 -23.49
CA LEU A 824 -18.23 -5.04 -23.67
C LEU A 824 -18.13 -3.90 -24.69
N ILE A 825 -17.38 -2.84 -24.37
CA ILE A 825 -17.15 -1.71 -25.29
C ILE A 825 -15.66 -1.64 -25.65
N LEU A 826 -15.32 -1.95 -26.91
CA LEU A 826 -13.97 -1.77 -27.45
C LEU A 826 -13.79 -0.31 -27.86
N GLY A 827 -13.38 0.50 -26.89
CA GLY A 827 -13.14 1.92 -27.08
C GLY A 827 -11.71 2.17 -27.54
N MET A 828 -11.50 2.30 -28.86
CA MET A 828 -10.20 2.60 -29.47
C MET A 828 -9.66 4.00 -29.05
N PRO A 829 -8.43 4.41 -29.45
CA PRO A 829 -7.86 5.70 -29.07
C PRO A 829 -8.65 6.89 -29.65
N GLY A 830 -9.00 7.86 -28.80
CA GLY A 830 -9.69 9.08 -29.21
C GLY A 830 -11.21 8.95 -29.49
N THR A 831 -11.81 7.77 -29.36
CA THR A 831 -13.22 7.51 -29.77
C THR A 831 -14.30 7.90 -28.75
N GLY A 832 -13.92 8.71 -27.75
CA GLY A 832 -14.86 9.29 -26.81
C GLY A 832 -15.32 8.39 -25.65
N LYS A 833 -14.67 7.23 -25.39
CA LYS A 833 -14.93 6.31 -24.25
C LYS A 833 -15.58 6.96 -23.03
N THR A 834 -14.88 7.92 -22.43
CA THR A 834 -15.27 8.63 -21.21
C THR A 834 -16.60 9.39 -21.35
N THR A 835 -16.86 9.99 -22.53
CA THR A 835 -18.16 10.59 -22.86
C THR A 835 -19.24 9.53 -23.01
N THR A 836 -18.96 8.41 -23.71
CA THR A 836 -19.90 7.30 -23.86
C THR A 836 -20.30 6.71 -22.50
N ILE A 837 -19.34 6.52 -21.58
CA ILE A 837 -19.61 6.09 -20.21
C ILE A 837 -20.45 7.12 -19.45
N ALA A 838 -20.12 8.41 -19.55
CA ALA A 838 -20.88 9.46 -18.89
C ALA A 838 -22.35 9.48 -19.35
N GLU A 839 -22.62 9.41 -20.65
CA GLU A 839 -24.00 9.35 -21.16
C GLU A 839 -24.71 8.03 -20.78
N ILE A 840 -24.01 6.89 -20.78
CA ILE A 840 -24.55 5.61 -20.27
C ILE A 840 -25.01 5.75 -18.81
N ILE A 841 -24.18 6.38 -17.95
CA ILE A 841 -24.53 6.63 -16.55
C ILE A 841 -25.79 7.50 -16.46
N LYS A 842 -25.89 8.59 -17.23
CA LYS A 842 -27.05 9.48 -17.22
C LYS A 842 -28.35 8.77 -17.62
N VAL A 843 -28.33 7.94 -18.67
CA VAL A 843 -29.51 7.18 -19.09
C VAL A 843 -29.89 6.12 -18.05
N LEU A 844 -28.90 5.43 -17.46
CA LEU A 844 -29.15 4.46 -16.39
C LEU A 844 -29.73 5.12 -15.13
N VAL A 845 -29.23 6.26 -14.68
CA VAL A 845 -29.83 7.00 -13.54
C VAL A 845 -31.24 7.48 -13.87
N LYS A 846 -31.50 7.93 -15.11
CA LYS A 846 -32.87 8.30 -15.57
C LYS A 846 -33.82 7.09 -15.62
N ARG A 847 -33.31 5.87 -15.81
CA ARG A 847 -34.04 4.60 -15.61
C ARG A 847 -34.16 4.18 -14.12
N GLY A 848 -33.81 5.05 -13.17
CA GLY A 848 -33.83 4.76 -11.74
C GLY A 848 -32.79 3.73 -11.29
N LYS A 849 -31.70 3.54 -12.05
CA LYS A 849 -30.68 2.52 -11.76
C LYS A 849 -29.51 3.06 -10.95
N THR A 850 -28.98 2.20 -10.10
CA THR A 850 -27.78 2.46 -9.29
C THR A 850 -26.52 1.94 -9.99
N ILE A 851 -25.44 2.73 -9.97
CA ILE A 851 -24.20 2.42 -10.70
C ILE A 851 -22.97 2.47 -9.79
N LEU A 852 -22.18 1.39 -9.79
CA LEU A 852 -20.80 1.38 -9.30
C LEU A 852 -19.84 1.65 -10.48
N LEU A 853 -19.36 2.89 -10.58
CA LEU A 853 -18.29 3.27 -11.51
C LEU A 853 -16.93 2.87 -10.93
N SER A 854 -16.09 2.22 -11.73
CA SER A 854 -14.76 1.78 -11.32
C SER A 854 -13.71 1.83 -12.42
N SER A 855 -12.43 1.89 -12.00
CA SER A 855 -11.26 1.67 -12.83
C SER A 855 -10.05 1.36 -11.93
N TYR A 856 -8.91 1.00 -12.52
CA TYR A 856 -7.68 0.74 -11.77
C TYR A 856 -7.01 2.02 -11.22
N THR A 857 -7.16 3.15 -11.92
CA THR A 857 -6.54 4.43 -11.53
C THR A 857 -7.57 5.42 -11.02
N HIS A 858 -7.16 6.33 -10.12
CA HIS A 858 -8.02 7.44 -9.69
C HIS A 858 -8.37 8.35 -10.88
N SER A 859 -7.38 8.71 -11.69
CA SER A 859 -7.53 9.63 -12.82
C SER A 859 -8.55 9.16 -13.86
N ALA A 860 -8.68 7.86 -14.14
CA ALA A 860 -9.70 7.35 -15.06
C ALA A 860 -11.12 7.57 -14.51
N VAL A 861 -11.35 7.21 -13.24
CA VAL A 861 -12.62 7.46 -12.53
C VAL A 861 -12.94 8.96 -12.52
N ASP A 862 -11.97 9.79 -12.13
CA ASP A 862 -12.15 11.24 -11.97
C ASP A 862 -12.44 11.93 -13.31
N THR A 863 -11.85 11.46 -14.43
CA THR A 863 -12.10 11.99 -15.78
C THR A 863 -13.53 11.71 -16.26
N ILE A 864 -14.16 10.63 -15.79
CA ILE A 864 -15.58 10.35 -16.03
C ILE A 864 -16.44 11.25 -15.14
N LEU A 865 -16.09 11.42 -13.86
CA LEU A 865 -16.86 12.27 -12.95
C LEU A 865 -16.87 13.75 -13.35
N MET A 866 -15.78 14.29 -13.91
CA MET A 866 -15.76 15.66 -14.45
C MET A 866 -16.79 15.90 -15.58
N LYS A 867 -17.28 14.84 -16.24
CA LYS A 867 -18.36 14.91 -17.25
C LYS A 867 -19.78 14.81 -16.66
N LEU A 868 -19.89 14.59 -15.35
CA LEU A 868 -21.15 14.42 -14.61
C LEU A 868 -21.39 15.54 -13.59
N LEU A 869 -20.45 16.48 -13.41
CA LEU A 869 -20.52 17.57 -12.43
C LEU A 869 -21.72 18.52 -12.60
N ASN A 870 -22.34 18.55 -13.78
CA ASN A 870 -23.48 19.40 -14.11
C ASN A 870 -24.82 18.64 -14.11
N GLU A 871 -24.83 17.37 -13.68
CA GLU A 871 -26.05 16.55 -13.62
C GLU A 871 -26.73 16.67 -12.25
N GLU A 872 -28.06 16.59 -12.21
CA GLU A 872 -28.88 16.86 -11.01
C GLU A 872 -28.84 15.74 -9.94
N PHE A 873 -28.17 14.62 -10.21
CA PHE A 873 -28.16 13.44 -9.35
C PHE A 873 -26.91 13.35 -8.45
N GLY A 874 -27.08 12.82 -7.24
CA GLY A 874 -25.99 12.65 -6.28
C GLY A 874 -24.89 11.69 -6.75
N ILE A 875 -23.63 12.04 -6.48
CA ILE A 875 -22.45 11.21 -6.77
C ILE A 875 -21.58 11.12 -5.52
N LEU A 876 -21.14 9.91 -5.15
CA LEU A 876 -20.18 9.68 -4.07
C LEU A 876 -18.85 9.14 -4.61
N ARG A 877 -17.73 9.80 -4.31
CA ARG A 877 -16.37 9.42 -4.71
C ARG A 877 -15.59 8.80 -3.55
N ILE A 878 -15.28 7.51 -3.63
CA ILE A 878 -14.59 6.75 -2.59
C ILE A 878 -13.10 6.59 -2.92
N GLY A 879 -12.23 7.10 -2.05
CA GLY A 879 -10.79 6.84 -2.05
C GLY A 879 -9.96 8.08 -1.72
N ASN A 880 -8.74 7.86 -1.20
CA ASN A 880 -7.84 8.90 -0.67
C ASN A 880 -7.84 10.21 -1.49
N ILE A 881 -8.30 11.28 -0.85
CA ILE A 881 -8.44 12.66 -1.35
C ILE A 881 -7.14 13.29 -1.92
N ASP A 882 -5.95 12.86 -1.50
CA ASP A 882 -4.67 13.31 -2.12
C ASP A 882 -4.57 12.89 -3.60
N LYS A 883 -5.21 11.76 -3.95
CA LYS A 883 -5.13 11.13 -5.27
C LYS A 883 -6.35 11.41 -6.16
N VAL A 884 -7.35 12.11 -5.62
CA VAL A 884 -8.56 12.52 -6.35
C VAL A 884 -8.31 13.87 -7.04
N HIS A 885 -8.73 14.00 -8.31
CA HIS A 885 -8.56 15.24 -9.08
C HIS A 885 -9.29 16.43 -8.40
N PRO A 886 -8.66 17.64 -8.29
CA PRO A 886 -9.21 18.76 -7.54
C PRO A 886 -10.68 19.09 -7.83
N GLU A 887 -11.07 19.12 -9.11
CA GLU A 887 -12.44 19.44 -9.54
C GLU A 887 -13.51 18.49 -8.98
N VAL A 888 -13.17 17.24 -8.68
CA VAL A 888 -14.11 16.23 -8.15
C VAL A 888 -13.84 15.88 -6.68
N LYS A 889 -12.94 16.61 -5.99
CA LYS A 889 -12.70 16.39 -4.55
C LYS A 889 -13.93 16.63 -3.71
N HIS A 890 -14.78 17.59 -4.06
CA HIS A 890 -16.03 17.88 -3.35
C HIS A 890 -17.05 16.72 -3.37
N LEU A 891 -16.83 15.69 -4.19
CA LEU A 891 -17.64 14.48 -4.22
C LEU A 891 -17.14 13.40 -3.24
N THR A 892 -16.01 13.59 -2.55
CA THR A 892 -15.55 12.62 -1.53
C THR A 892 -16.19 12.90 -0.17
N LEU A 893 -16.37 11.85 0.64
CA LEU A 893 -16.98 11.98 1.96
C LEU A 893 -16.20 12.95 2.86
N GLU A 894 -14.86 12.93 2.76
CA GLU A 894 -13.96 13.82 3.51
C GLU A 894 -14.10 15.31 3.11
N ALA A 895 -14.71 15.61 1.97
CA ALA A 895 -14.97 16.98 1.49
C ALA A 895 -16.44 17.40 1.59
N MET A 896 -17.37 16.45 1.69
CA MET A 896 -18.77 16.69 2.04
C MET A 896 -18.96 17.14 3.51
N GLY A 897 -17.90 17.04 4.31
CA GLY A 897 -17.92 17.34 5.75
C GLY A 897 -18.37 16.15 6.59
N ASP A 898 -17.80 16.04 7.79
CA ASP A 898 -18.18 15.06 8.81
C ASP A 898 -19.70 15.13 9.08
N SER A 899 -20.38 13.99 9.13
CA SER A 899 -21.81 13.93 9.41
C SER A 899 -22.12 14.23 10.88
N PHE A 900 -23.23 14.92 11.16
CA PHE A 900 -23.67 15.17 12.52
C PHE A 900 -24.15 13.89 13.21
N ASP A 901 -24.84 13.02 12.47
CA ASP A 901 -25.42 11.77 12.97
C ASP A 901 -25.32 10.59 11.98
N MET A 902 -25.90 9.46 12.37
CA MET A 902 -25.91 8.21 11.60
C MET A 902 -26.93 8.18 10.45
N GLU A 903 -27.97 9.01 10.50
CA GLU A 903 -28.97 9.12 9.43
C GLU A 903 -28.41 9.94 8.27
N GLU A 904 -27.73 11.05 8.55
CA GLU A 904 -26.99 11.83 7.55
C GLU A 904 -25.87 11.01 6.90
N LEU A 905 -25.06 10.29 7.68
CA LEU A 905 -24.03 9.38 7.15
C LEU A 905 -24.67 8.29 6.28
N ASN A 906 -25.81 7.73 6.69
CA ASN A 906 -26.52 6.73 5.90
C ASN A 906 -27.00 7.33 4.56
N LYS A 907 -27.55 8.55 4.57
CA LYS A 907 -27.97 9.26 3.34
C LYS A 907 -26.78 9.51 2.40
N LYS A 908 -25.68 10.09 2.90
CA LYS A 908 -24.43 10.29 2.13
C LYS A 908 -23.90 9.01 1.48
N LEU A 909 -24.09 7.85 2.11
CA LEU A 909 -23.63 6.54 1.64
C LEU A 909 -24.61 5.82 0.69
N MET A 910 -25.92 5.93 0.93
CA MET A 910 -26.94 5.11 0.27
C MET A 910 -27.71 5.86 -0.82
N ASP A 911 -27.97 7.15 -0.65
CA ASP A 911 -28.86 7.92 -1.54
C ASP A 911 -28.21 8.25 -2.90
N PRO A 912 -26.92 8.60 -3.02
CA PRO A 912 -26.29 8.90 -4.32
C PRO A 912 -26.41 7.71 -5.28
N PRO A 913 -27.13 7.82 -6.43
CA PRO A 913 -27.30 6.70 -7.35
C PRO A 913 -26.00 6.25 -8.00
N VAL A 914 -24.99 7.13 -8.10
CA VAL A 914 -23.66 6.82 -8.63
C VAL A 914 -22.63 6.81 -7.52
N VAL A 915 -21.93 5.67 -7.38
CA VAL A 915 -20.78 5.52 -6.48
C VAL A 915 -19.54 5.23 -7.33
N ALA A 916 -18.46 5.96 -7.08
CA ALA A 916 -17.27 5.94 -7.91
C ALA A 916 -16.02 5.57 -7.08
N ALA A 917 -15.40 4.43 -7.38
CA ALA A 917 -14.33 3.87 -6.56
C ALA A 917 -13.30 3.10 -7.41
N THR A 918 -12.02 3.10 -7.02
CA THR A 918 -11.04 2.25 -7.73
C THR A 918 -11.32 0.76 -7.46
N CYS A 919 -10.94 -0.14 -8.38
CA CYS A 919 -11.19 -1.59 -8.22
C CYS A 919 -10.53 -2.22 -6.97
N LEU A 920 -9.64 -1.47 -6.30
CA LEU A 920 -8.94 -1.85 -5.08
C LEU A 920 -9.60 -1.30 -3.79
N ALA A 921 -10.70 -0.55 -3.88
CA ALA A 921 -11.42 0.03 -2.74
C ALA A 921 -12.65 -0.80 -2.29
N VAL A 922 -12.75 -2.04 -2.77
CA VAL A 922 -13.87 -2.98 -2.54
C VAL A 922 -13.98 -3.50 -1.10
N ASP A 923 -13.08 -3.08 -0.22
CA ASP A 923 -13.09 -3.31 1.22
C ASP A 923 -13.63 -2.10 2.03
N HIS A 924 -14.10 -1.04 1.36
CA HIS A 924 -14.81 0.07 1.99
C HIS A 924 -16.17 -0.38 2.57
N PRO A 925 -16.57 0.03 3.80
CA PRO A 925 -17.74 -0.49 4.50
C PRO A 925 -19.07 -0.45 3.74
N LEU A 926 -19.26 0.53 2.84
CA LEU A 926 -20.41 0.60 1.93
C LEU A 926 -20.71 -0.73 1.22
N PHE A 927 -19.66 -1.40 0.71
CA PHE A 927 -19.80 -2.62 -0.09
C PHE A 927 -20.16 -3.87 0.74
N PHE A 928 -20.31 -3.75 2.07
CA PHE A 928 -20.86 -4.80 2.92
C PHE A 928 -22.39 -4.75 2.99
N LYS A 929 -23.01 -3.61 2.63
CA LYS A 929 -24.46 -3.38 2.70
C LYS A 929 -25.10 -3.05 1.34
N ARG A 930 -24.37 -2.38 0.45
CA ARG A 930 -24.91 -1.87 -0.82
C ARG A 930 -24.53 -2.75 -2.01
N LYS A 931 -25.54 -3.29 -2.71
CA LYS A 931 -25.44 -3.76 -4.09
C LYS A 931 -25.88 -2.65 -5.06
N PHE A 932 -25.53 -2.83 -6.33
CA PHE A 932 -25.86 -1.92 -7.43
C PHE A 932 -26.61 -2.68 -8.55
N ASP A 933 -27.33 -1.96 -9.41
CA ASP A 933 -27.85 -2.55 -10.65
C ASP A 933 -26.70 -2.83 -11.61
N TYR A 934 -25.89 -1.80 -11.90
CA TYR A 934 -24.79 -1.86 -12.85
C TYR A 934 -23.43 -1.62 -12.18
N CYS A 935 -22.39 -2.32 -12.64
CA CYS A 935 -21.00 -1.91 -12.45
C CYS A 935 -20.38 -1.57 -13.79
N ILE A 936 -19.77 -0.39 -13.93
CA ILE A 936 -19.04 0.00 -15.13
C ILE A 936 -17.55 0.06 -14.79
N VAL A 937 -16.73 -0.68 -15.52
CA VAL A 937 -15.26 -0.72 -15.33
C VAL A 937 -14.58 -0.12 -16.55
N ASP A 938 -13.99 1.07 -16.41
CA ASP A 938 -13.19 1.71 -17.46
C ASP A 938 -11.71 1.28 -17.41
N GLU A 939 -11.06 1.34 -18.57
CA GLU A 939 -9.71 0.80 -18.83
C GLU A 939 -9.57 -0.68 -18.41
N ALA A 940 -10.67 -1.46 -18.49
CA ALA A 940 -10.76 -2.85 -18.06
C ALA A 940 -9.76 -3.80 -18.74
N SER A 941 -9.23 -3.42 -19.91
CA SER A 941 -8.16 -4.16 -20.60
C SER A 941 -6.81 -4.13 -19.86
N GLN A 942 -6.56 -3.12 -19.02
CA GLN A 942 -5.36 -2.98 -18.17
C GLN A 942 -5.49 -3.73 -16.83
N ILE A 943 -6.63 -4.36 -16.53
CA ILE A 943 -6.94 -4.89 -15.20
C ILE A 943 -6.83 -6.41 -15.18
N THR A 944 -5.99 -6.98 -14.30
CA THR A 944 -5.91 -8.45 -14.13
C THR A 944 -7.30 -8.99 -13.78
N LEU A 945 -7.65 -10.18 -14.28
CA LEU A 945 -8.97 -10.77 -14.00
C LEU A 945 -9.30 -10.79 -12.49
N PRO A 946 -8.41 -11.23 -11.57
CA PRO A 946 -8.71 -11.20 -10.14
C PRO A 946 -8.89 -9.79 -9.54
N THR A 947 -8.29 -8.75 -10.10
CA THR A 947 -8.58 -7.37 -9.69
C THR A 947 -9.97 -6.93 -10.17
N CYS A 948 -10.35 -7.30 -11.40
CA CYS A 948 -11.64 -6.94 -12.01
C CYS A 948 -12.83 -7.64 -11.32
N LEU A 949 -12.64 -8.86 -10.79
CA LEU A 949 -13.64 -9.56 -9.96
C LEU A 949 -14.13 -8.77 -8.74
N GLY A 950 -13.33 -7.82 -8.23
CA GLY A 950 -13.62 -7.04 -7.03
C GLY A 950 -14.91 -6.22 -7.14
N PRO A 951 -14.98 -5.21 -8.03
CA PRO A 951 -16.16 -4.34 -8.14
C PRO A 951 -17.35 -5.02 -8.83
N ILE A 952 -17.16 -5.87 -9.84
CA ILE A 952 -18.27 -6.44 -10.62
C ILE A 952 -19.19 -7.33 -9.78
N ARG A 953 -18.67 -8.00 -8.73
CA ARG A 953 -19.46 -8.83 -7.80
C ARG A 953 -20.48 -8.02 -6.98
N MET A 954 -20.36 -6.70 -6.95
CA MET A 954 -21.22 -5.79 -6.19
C MET A 954 -22.47 -5.37 -6.99
N ALA A 955 -22.55 -5.73 -8.27
CA ALA A 955 -23.67 -5.38 -9.16
C ALA A 955 -24.42 -6.63 -9.67
N ASN A 956 -25.57 -6.41 -10.32
CA ASN A 956 -26.31 -7.46 -11.03
C ASN A 956 -25.79 -7.64 -12.47
N THR A 957 -25.52 -6.53 -13.16
CA THR A 957 -25.06 -6.48 -14.55
C THR A 957 -23.73 -5.73 -14.60
N PHE A 958 -22.76 -6.13 -15.45
CA PHE A 958 -21.47 -5.43 -15.53
C PHE A 958 -21.07 -5.03 -16.95
N ILE A 959 -20.52 -3.82 -17.10
CA ILE A 959 -20.10 -3.25 -18.38
C ILE A 959 -18.58 -3.05 -18.32
N LEU A 960 -17.84 -3.70 -19.22
CA LEU A 960 -16.39 -3.54 -19.29
C LEU A 960 -16.02 -2.67 -20.50
N VAL A 961 -15.31 -1.59 -20.27
CA VAL A 961 -14.85 -0.65 -21.30
C VAL A 961 -13.33 -0.67 -21.35
N GLY A 962 -12.75 -0.81 -22.54
CA GLY A 962 -11.31 -0.87 -22.68
C GLY A 962 -10.82 -1.02 -24.11
N ASP A 963 -9.53 -1.26 -24.25
CA ASP A 963 -8.87 -1.53 -25.52
C ASP A 963 -7.75 -2.57 -25.31
N HIS A 964 -7.93 -3.76 -25.86
CA HIS A 964 -6.96 -4.86 -25.74
C HIS A 964 -5.81 -4.80 -26.76
N TYR A 965 -5.79 -3.76 -27.60
CA TYR A 965 -4.68 -3.38 -28.48
C TYR A 965 -3.81 -2.27 -27.84
N GLN A 966 -4.26 -1.64 -26.75
CA GLN A 966 -3.44 -0.83 -25.82
C GLN A 966 -2.88 -1.73 -24.70
N LEU A 967 -2.32 -1.14 -23.62
CA LEU A 967 -1.52 -1.89 -22.64
C LEU A 967 -2.31 -3.00 -21.91
N PRO A 968 -1.69 -4.17 -21.67
CA PRO A 968 -2.24 -5.22 -20.84
C PRO A 968 -1.99 -4.92 -19.34
N PRO A 969 -2.53 -5.72 -18.41
CA PRO A 969 -2.19 -5.64 -17.00
C PRO A 969 -0.69 -5.81 -16.73
N ILE A 970 -0.15 -5.02 -15.81
CA ILE A 970 1.27 -5.05 -15.47
C ILE A 970 1.57 -6.27 -14.60
N VAL A 971 2.22 -7.28 -15.20
CA VAL A 971 2.74 -8.48 -14.54
C VAL A 971 4.26 -8.47 -14.57
N LYS A 972 4.93 -8.49 -13.42
CA LYS A 972 6.41 -8.47 -13.32
C LYS A 972 7.01 -9.79 -13.76
N SER A 973 6.47 -10.91 -13.28
CA SER A 973 7.01 -12.26 -13.49
C SER A 973 6.77 -12.77 -14.92
N PRO A 974 7.82 -13.09 -15.70
CA PRO A 974 7.66 -13.64 -17.05
C PRO A 974 6.85 -14.93 -17.09
N LEU A 975 6.97 -15.78 -16.06
CA LEU A 975 6.24 -17.04 -15.94
C LEU A 975 4.74 -16.82 -15.70
N ALA A 976 4.37 -15.87 -14.84
CA ALA A 976 2.96 -15.53 -14.64
C ALA A 976 2.34 -14.87 -15.88
N ARG A 977 3.14 -14.09 -16.64
CA ARG A 977 2.72 -13.56 -17.94
C ARG A 977 2.49 -14.67 -18.97
N GLN A 978 3.43 -15.60 -19.12
CA GLN A 978 3.29 -16.74 -20.03
C GLN A 978 2.07 -17.63 -19.73
N GLY A 979 1.70 -17.80 -18.45
CA GLY A 979 0.49 -18.51 -18.06
C GLY A 979 -0.83 -17.70 -18.17
N GLY A 980 -0.75 -16.41 -18.50
CA GLY A 980 -1.89 -15.55 -18.82
C GLY A 980 -2.39 -14.63 -17.70
N LEU A 981 -1.58 -14.27 -16.70
CA LEU A 981 -1.98 -13.28 -15.67
C LEU A 981 -2.20 -11.86 -16.25
N ASP A 982 -1.63 -11.58 -17.43
CA ASP A 982 -1.85 -10.38 -18.23
C ASP A 982 -3.01 -10.52 -19.24
N ILE A 983 -3.79 -11.60 -19.18
CA ILE A 983 -5.08 -11.68 -19.84
C ILE A 983 -6.12 -11.04 -18.91
N SER A 984 -6.53 -9.83 -19.26
CA SER A 984 -7.61 -9.12 -18.57
C SER A 984 -8.98 -9.76 -18.82
N LEU A 985 -9.92 -9.58 -17.89
CA LEU A 985 -11.29 -10.10 -18.05
C LEU A 985 -11.95 -9.58 -19.33
N PHE A 986 -11.68 -8.33 -19.70
CA PHE A 986 -12.11 -7.75 -20.98
C PHE A 986 -11.60 -8.56 -22.17
N LYS A 987 -10.30 -8.90 -22.23
CA LYS A 987 -9.74 -9.68 -23.36
C LYS A 987 -10.24 -11.12 -23.39
N LEU A 988 -10.46 -11.75 -22.23
CA LEU A 988 -11.07 -13.08 -22.14
C LEU A 988 -12.47 -13.04 -22.77
N LEU A 989 -13.39 -12.27 -22.19
CA LEU A 989 -14.78 -12.24 -22.63
C LEU A 989 -14.96 -11.69 -24.06
N SER A 990 -14.11 -10.75 -24.51
CA SER A 990 -14.17 -10.25 -25.90
C SER A 990 -13.69 -11.26 -26.95
N THR A 991 -13.01 -12.33 -26.53
CA THR A 991 -12.50 -13.38 -27.42
C THR A 991 -13.46 -14.58 -27.44
N GLU A 992 -14.00 -14.95 -26.29
CA GLU A 992 -14.99 -16.03 -26.13
C GLU A 992 -16.37 -15.62 -26.69
N HIS A 993 -16.80 -14.37 -26.46
CA HIS A 993 -18.10 -13.86 -26.87
C HIS A 993 -17.99 -12.54 -27.66
N PRO A 994 -17.50 -12.58 -28.92
CA PRO A 994 -17.45 -11.39 -29.79
C PRO A 994 -18.81 -10.70 -29.98
N GLU A 995 -19.91 -11.45 -29.90
CA GLU A 995 -21.27 -10.90 -29.97
C GLU A 995 -21.63 -9.99 -28.79
N SER A 996 -20.86 -10.02 -27.69
CA SER A 996 -21.02 -9.10 -26.54
C SER A 996 -20.27 -7.77 -26.72
N VAL A 997 -19.41 -7.64 -27.74
CA VAL A 997 -18.56 -6.46 -28.00
C VAL A 997 -19.27 -5.44 -28.89
N THR A 998 -19.10 -4.15 -28.61
CA THR A 998 -19.33 -3.06 -29.58
C THR A 998 -18.04 -2.26 -29.75
N ASP A 999 -17.57 -2.15 -31.00
CA ASP A 999 -16.43 -1.30 -31.37
C ASP A 999 -16.85 0.17 -31.45
N LEU A 1000 -16.09 1.07 -30.81
CA LEU A 1000 -16.14 2.51 -31.09
C LEU A 1000 -14.99 2.84 -32.05
N SER A 1001 -15.31 3.27 -33.27
CA SER A 1001 -14.37 3.42 -34.39
C SER A 1001 -14.08 4.88 -34.77
N LEU A 1002 -15.05 5.78 -34.58
CA LEU A 1002 -14.95 7.21 -34.90
C LEU A 1002 -14.15 7.96 -33.81
N GLN A 1003 -12.96 8.47 -34.17
CA GLN A 1003 -12.01 9.12 -33.25
C GLN A 1003 -11.93 10.64 -33.45
N TYR A 1004 -11.82 11.39 -32.34
CA TYR A 1004 -11.89 12.86 -32.29
C TYR A 1004 -10.60 13.51 -31.75
N ARG A 1005 -9.46 12.83 -31.88
CA ARG A 1005 -8.16 13.24 -31.31
C ARG A 1005 -7.12 13.53 -32.39
N MET A 1006 -6.75 12.51 -33.16
CA MET A 1006 -5.60 12.51 -34.08
C MET A 1006 -6.01 13.09 -35.44
N ASN A 1007 -5.11 13.80 -36.12
CA ASN A 1007 -5.24 13.98 -37.57
C ASN A 1007 -5.05 12.65 -38.33
N GLU A 1008 -5.41 12.67 -39.62
CA GLU A 1008 -5.43 11.49 -40.47
C GLU A 1008 -4.05 10.81 -40.56
N ASP A 1009 -2.99 11.61 -40.71
CA ASP A 1009 -1.59 11.20 -40.80
C ASP A 1009 -1.14 10.43 -39.54
N ILE A 1010 -1.39 11.00 -38.35
CA ILE A 1010 -1.06 10.39 -37.05
C ILE A 1010 -1.94 9.15 -36.80
N MET A 1011 -3.22 9.20 -37.16
CA MET A 1011 -4.13 8.06 -37.06
C MET A 1011 -3.67 6.90 -37.95
N MET A 1012 -3.18 7.18 -39.16
CA MET A 1012 -2.77 6.17 -40.14
C MET A 1012 -1.75 5.18 -39.57
N LEU A 1013 -0.77 5.66 -38.78
CA LEU A 1013 0.27 4.82 -38.17
C LEU A 1013 -0.34 3.68 -37.35
N SER A 1014 -1.21 4.00 -36.39
CA SER A 1014 -1.82 2.98 -35.54
C SER A 1014 -2.93 2.23 -36.27
N ASN A 1015 -3.67 2.89 -37.16
CA ASN A 1015 -4.76 2.26 -37.90
C ASN A 1015 -4.26 1.18 -38.88
N ARG A 1016 -3.11 1.41 -39.53
CA ARG A 1016 -2.52 0.49 -40.50
C ARG A 1016 -1.73 -0.66 -39.85
N LEU A 1017 -1.13 -0.41 -38.69
CA LEU A 1017 -0.26 -1.37 -38.00
C LEU A 1017 -0.96 -2.19 -36.89
N ILE A 1018 -2.22 -1.86 -36.54
CA ILE A 1018 -2.88 -2.41 -35.33
C ILE A 1018 -4.40 -2.60 -35.47
N TYR A 1019 -5.13 -1.58 -35.93
CA TYR A 1019 -6.60 -1.59 -35.91
C TYR A 1019 -7.24 -2.07 -37.23
N ASP A 1020 -6.44 -2.57 -38.17
CA ASP A 1020 -6.86 -3.12 -39.46
C ASP A 1020 -7.72 -2.17 -40.32
N GLY A 1021 -7.44 -0.87 -40.24
CA GLY A 1021 -8.21 0.17 -40.95
C GLY A 1021 -9.54 0.56 -40.28
N ARG A 1022 -9.88 0.01 -39.10
CA ARG A 1022 -11.16 0.29 -38.42
C ARG A 1022 -11.29 1.73 -37.91
N LEU A 1023 -10.20 2.37 -37.45
CA LEU A 1023 -10.26 3.75 -36.95
C LEU A 1023 -10.59 4.73 -38.08
N LYS A 1024 -11.45 5.71 -37.79
CA LYS A 1024 -11.87 6.76 -38.73
C LYS A 1024 -11.90 8.11 -38.03
N CYS A 1025 -11.48 9.19 -38.69
CA CYS A 1025 -11.64 10.54 -38.15
C CYS A 1025 -13.14 10.88 -38.03
N GLY A 1026 -13.57 11.28 -36.83
CA GLY A 1026 -14.97 11.60 -36.53
C GLY A 1026 -15.47 12.92 -37.13
N SER A 1027 -14.58 13.73 -37.72
CA SER A 1027 -14.92 14.85 -38.59
C SER A 1027 -13.75 15.22 -39.52
N GLU A 1028 -14.05 15.93 -40.61
CA GLU A 1028 -13.04 16.46 -41.53
C GLU A 1028 -12.10 17.47 -40.84
N GLN A 1029 -12.62 18.25 -39.89
CA GLN A 1029 -11.83 19.16 -39.05
C GLN A 1029 -10.77 18.41 -38.23
N VAL A 1030 -11.15 17.27 -37.64
CA VAL A 1030 -10.21 16.39 -36.91
C VAL A 1030 -9.19 15.78 -37.87
N ALA A 1031 -9.59 15.35 -39.07
CA ALA A 1031 -8.67 14.80 -40.08
C ALA A 1031 -7.61 15.82 -40.54
N LYS A 1032 -8.01 17.08 -40.76
CA LYS A 1032 -7.18 18.13 -41.36
C LYS A 1032 -6.34 18.97 -40.38
N GLN A 1033 -6.53 18.84 -39.07
CA GLN A 1033 -5.82 19.68 -38.08
C GLN A 1033 -4.27 19.57 -38.19
N SER A 1034 -3.61 20.72 -38.17
CA SER A 1034 -2.15 20.89 -38.19
C SER A 1034 -1.66 21.70 -36.99
N LEU A 1035 -0.35 21.75 -36.77
CA LEU A 1035 0.25 22.64 -35.76
C LEU A 1035 0.60 24.00 -36.38
N ILE A 1036 -0.20 25.02 -36.06
CA ILE A 1036 0.03 26.41 -36.46
C ILE A 1036 1.05 27.04 -35.50
N LEU A 1037 2.03 27.78 -36.03
CA LEU A 1037 3.11 28.42 -35.28
C LEU A 1037 3.05 29.94 -35.38
N SER A 1038 2.70 30.63 -34.28
CA SER A 1038 2.51 32.09 -34.25
C SER A 1038 3.80 32.88 -34.53
N HIS A 1039 4.94 32.43 -34.00
CA HIS A 1039 6.21 33.19 -34.00
C HIS A 1039 7.27 32.60 -34.97
N ARG A 1040 6.83 32.13 -36.15
CA ARG A 1040 7.69 31.49 -37.17
C ARG A 1040 8.66 32.45 -37.90
N LYS A 1041 8.80 33.70 -37.44
CA LYS A 1041 9.88 34.64 -37.82
C LYS A 1041 10.94 34.69 -36.73
N GLU A 1042 10.56 35.00 -35.50
CA GLU A 1042 11.44 35.05 -34.32
C GLU A 1042 12.23 33.73 -34.14
N CYS A 1043 11.59 32.57 -34.32
CA CYS A 1043 12.33 31.30 -34.29
C CYS A 1043 13.26 31.06 -35.49
N ARG A 1044 13.09 31.75 -36.63
CA ARG A 1044 14.09 31.77 -37.71
C ARG A 1044 15.23 32.74 -37.45
N GLU A 1045 15.04 33.72 -36.56
CA GLU A 1045 16.10 34.61 -36.09
C GLU A 1045 16.89 33.96 -34.94
N MET A 1046 16.24 33.18 -34.06
CA MET A 1046 16.90 32.40 -33.00
C MET A 1046 17.64 31.15 -33.49
N PHE A 1047 17.09 30.42 -34.47
CA PHE A 1047 17.61 29.12 -34.91
C PHE A 1047 18.03 29.09 -36.40
N GLY A 1048 18.06 30.26 -37.05
CA GLY A 1048 18.59 30.41 -38.42
C GLY A 1048 20.11 30.38 -38.47
N VAL A 1049 20.66 30.20 -39.67
CA VAL A 1049 22.11 30.11 -39.91
C VAL A 1049 22.77 31.49 -39.74
N GLY A 1050 23.08 31.85 -38.49
CA GLY A 1050 23.77 33.09 -38.12
C GLY A 1050 24.54 33.04 -36.79
N GLY A 1051 24.56 31.89 -36.10
CA GLY A 1051 25.08 31.73 -34.74
C GLY A 1051 26.58 31.47 -34.59
N VAL A 1052 27.45 32.05 -35.43
CA VAL A 1052 28.92 31.91 -35.31
C VAL A 1052 29.59 33.26 -35.06
N SER A 1053 29.29 33.86 -33.91
CA SER A 1053 29.94 35.07 -33.41
C SER A 1053 31.01 34.71 -32.37
N GLY A 1054 32.13 34.13 -32.80
CA GLY A 1054 33.12 33.55 -31.86
C GLY A 1054 34.60 33.55 -32.25
N TYR A 1055 34.99 33.87 -33.49
CA TYR A 1055 36.41 33.86 -33.88
C TYR A 1055 36.83 35.00 -34.82
N GLY A 1056 37.90 35.69 -34.45
CA GLY A 1056 38.91 36.30 -35.33
C GLY A 1056 38.43 37.20 -36.49
N ARG A 1057 38.03 38.44 -36.20
CA ARG A 1057 37.88 39.47 -37.23
C ARG A 1057 39.26 40.02 -37.65
N ASN A 1058 39.85 39.49 -38.71
CA ASN A 1058 41.08 40.02 -39.31
C ASN A 1058 41.20 39.63 -40.80
N GLY A 1059 41.77 40.50 -41.63
CA GLY A 1059 42.00 40.24 -43.07
C GLY A 1059 40.99 40.91 -44.02
N ARG A 1060 41.51 41.51 -45.09
CA ARG A 1060 40.76 42.26 -46.12
C ARG A 1060 40.55 41.42 -47.40
N ASN A 1061 39.75 42.01 -48.31
CA ASN A 1061 39.74 41.83 -49.78
C ASN A 1061 39.01 40.61 -50.37
N GLY A 1062 38.52 40.82 -51.60
CA GLY A 1062 38.22 39.77 -52.57
C GLY A 1062 36.75 39.38 -52.61
N GLY A 1063 36.01 39.90 -53.59
CA GLY A 1063 34.73 39.32 -53.97
C GLY A 1063 34.93 38.27 -55.07
N HIS A 1064 34.27 37.13 -54.92
CA HIS A 1064 33.78 36.32 -56.04
C HIS A 1064 32.56 35.53 -55.55
N GLU A 1065 31.66 35.21 -56.47
CA GLU A 1065 30.49 34.37 -56.21
C GLU A 1065 30.94 32.92 -55.98
N ASP A 1066 30.44 32.27 -54.92
CA ASP A 1066 30.54 30.81 -54.78
C ASP A 1066 29.25 30.26 -54.15
N GLU A 1067 28.61 29.32 -54.85
CA GLU A 1067 27.18 29.00 -54.73
C GLU A 1067 26.87 27.99 -53.60
N LYS A 1068 27.66 28.02 -52.51
CA LYS A 1068 27.71 26.93 -51.53
C LYS A 1068 26.92 27.21 -50.24
N MET A 1069 26.18 26.19 -49.82
CA MET A 1069 25.58 26.02 -48.48
C MET A 1069 24.51 27.05 -48.04
N LYS A 1070 23.35 27.00 -48.69
CA LYS A 1070 22.08 27.05 -47.94
C LYS A 1070 21.88 25.72 -47.20
N GLU A 1071 22.54 25.53 -46.06
CA GLU A 1071 22.22 24.41 -45.18
C GLU A 1071 20.89 24.67 -44.47
N GLY A 1072 19.90 23.79 -44.70
CA GLY A 1072 18.61 23.83 -44.02
C GLY A 1072 18.75 23.50 -42.52
N CYS A 1073 18.01 24.23 -41.69
CA CYS A 1073 17.88 23.97 -40.26
C CYS A 1073 16.81 22.89 -40.04
N TRP A 1074 17.19 21.75 -39.45
CA TRP A 1074 16.29 20.60 -39.30
C TRP A 1074 15.03 20.94 -38.50
N ILE A 1075 15.13 21.79 -37.47
CA ILE A 1075 13.98 22.28 -36.71
C ILE A 1075 12.99 23.05 -37.61
N GLN A 1076 13.48 23.86 -38.55
CA GLN A 1076 12.62 24.65 -39.45
C GLN A 1076 11.89 23.80 -40.50
N ASP A 1077 12.49 22.68 -40.90
CA ASP A 1077 11.85 21.66 -41.75
C ASP A 1077 10.73 20.95 -40.97
N LEU A 1078 10.99 20.53 -39.72
CA LEU A 1078 9.98 19.93 -38.84
C LEU A 1078 8.85 20.93 -38.45
N PHE A 1079 9.08 22.24 -38.59
CA PHE A 1079 8.09 23.30 -38.36
C PHE A 1079 7.10 23.51 -39.51
N GLU A 1080 7.21 22.77 -40.61
CA GLU A 1080 6.18 22.82 -41.65
C GLU A 1080 4.85 22.21 -41.19
N GLU A 1081 3.75 22.84 -41.57
CA GLU A 1081 2.39 22.42 -41.19
C GLU A 1081 1.96 21.10 -41.84
N ARG A 1082 2.53 20.78 -43.03
CA ARG A 1082 2.35 19.49 -43.71
C ARG A 1082 3.04 18.32 -43.00
N VAL A 1083 4.05 18.57 -42.15
CA VAL A 1083 4.81 17.54 -41.44
C VAL A 1083 4.07 17.19 -40.15
N LYS A 1084 2.96 16.45 -40.26
CA LYS A 1084 2.09 16.10 -39.12
C LYS A 1084 2.64 14.91 -38.32
N ALA A 1085 3.16 13.90 -39.00
CA ALA A 1085 3.88 12.77 -38.41
C ALA A 1085 5.28 12.69 -39.05
N VAL A 1086 6.32 12.42 -38.26
CA VAL A 1086 7.71 12.33 -38.74
C VAL A 1086 8.59 11.50 -37.84
N PHE A 1087 9.46 10.69 -38.44
CA PHE A 1087 10.52 9.95 -37.78
C PHE A 1087 11.86 10.64 -38.07
N VAL A 1088 12.54 11.08 -37.01
CA VAL A 1088 13.84 11.73 -37.04
C VAL A 1088 14.90 10.67 -36.78
N ASP A 1089 15.56 10.23 -37.85
CA ASP A 1089 16.58 9.18 -37.81
C ASP A 1089 17.90 9.73 -37.28
N THR A 1090 18.38 9.12 -36.19
CA THR A 1090 19.54 9.56 -35.43
C THR A 1090 20.83 8.81 -35.77
N ASP A 1091 20.83 7.88 -36.73
CA ASP A 1091 21.99 7.03 -37.06
C ASP A 1091 23.26 7.77 -37.53
N HIS A 1092 23.16 9.04 -37.91
CA HIS A 1092 24.29 9.89 -38.35
C HIS A 1092 24.79 10.91 -37.32
N VAL A 1093 24.17 10.97 -36.14
CA VAL A 1093 24.55 11.85 -35.01
C VAL A 1093 25.00 10.99 -33.80
N PRO A 1094 25.75 11.52 -32.81
CA PRO A 1094 26.29 10.76 -31.67
C PRO A 1094 25.25 10.30 -30.63
N ALA A 1095 24.00 10.00 -31.04
CA ALA A 1095 22.92 9.56 -30.18
C ALA A 1095 22.90 8.02 -29.99
N ARG A 1096 23.87 7.48 -29.24
CA ARG A 1096 23.96 6.04 -28.88
C ARG A 1096 23.31 5.75 -27.52
N ASP A 1097 22.83 4.52 -27.31
CA ASP A 1097 22.30 4.12 -25.99
C ASP A 1097 23.40 3.73 -24.98
N SER A 1098 23.25 4.21 -23.74
CA SER A 1098 24.19 4.03 -22.63
C SER A 1098 23.46 3.49 -21.39
N LYS A 1099 24.21 2.88 -20.45
CA LYS A 1099 23.65 2.24 -19.25
C LYS A 1099 23.93 3.04 -17.98
N VAL A 1100 22.93 3.15 -17.11
CA VAL A 1100 23.05 3.66 -15.74
C VAL A 1100 22.45 2.61 -14.80
N GLY A 1101 23.32 1.84 -14.13
CA GLY A 1101 22.90 0.68 -13.34
C GLY A 1101 22.27 -0.42 -14.20
N ASP A 1102 21.06 -0.86 -13.85
CA ASP A 1102 20.22 -1.79 -14.63
C ASP A 1102 19.30 -1.08 -15.65
N LEU A 1103 19.44 0.24 -15.85
CA LEU A 1103 18.62 1.07 -16.74
C LEU A 1103 19.41 1.61 -17.96
N VAL A 1104 18.68 2.16 -18.95
CA VAL A 1104 19.22 2.64 -20.24
C VAL A 1104 18.76 4.07 -20.52
N GLN A 1105 19.65 4.91 -21.09
CA GLN A 1105 19.40 6.28 -21.55
C GLN A 1105 20.10 6.55 -22.89
N ASN A 1106 19.81 7.70 -23.52
CA ASN A 1106 20.47 8.20 -24.73
C ASN A 1106 20.53 9.72 -24.68
N GLU A 1107 21.73 10.27 -24.51
CA GLU A 1107 21.95 11.69 -24.29
C GLU A 1107 21.79 12.53 -25.55
N GLY A 1108 22.17 12.00 -26.72
CA GLY A 1108 21.95 12.70 -27.99
C GLY A 1108 20.46 12.82 -28.34
N GLU A 1109 19.66 11.79 -28.10
CA GLU A 1109 18.20 11.90 -28.24
C GLU A 1109 17.60 12.88 -27.22
N ALA A 1110 18.06 12.88 -25.96
CA ALA A 1110 17.55 13.78 -24.94
C ALA A 1110 17.82 15.26 -25.27
N GLU A 1111 19.00 15.55 -25.85
CA GLU A 1111 19.40 16.87 -26.30
C GLU A 1111 18.57 17.34 -27.52
N LEU A 1112 18.46 16.51 -28.57
CA LEU A 1112 17.64 16.80 -29.75
C LEU A 1112 16.16 17.08 -29.40
N VAL A 1113 15.59 16.28 -28.50
CA VAL A 1113 14.22 16.46 -27.99
C VAL A 1113 14.09 17.78 -27.20
N CYS A 1114 15.10 18.16 -26.42
CA CYS A 1114 15.12 19.42 -25.68
C CYS A 1114 15.24 20.65 -26.60
N GLN A 1115 16.11 20.59 -27.61
CA GLN A 1115 16.25 21.66 -28.63
C GLN A 1115 14.94 21.89 -29.38
N LEU A 1116 14.28 20.83 -29.86
CA LEU A 1116 13.01 20.93 -30.56
C LEU A 1116 11.88 21.44 -29.64
N ALA A 1117 11.78 20.96 -28.39
CA ALA A 1117 10.79 21.46 -27.44
C ALA A 1117 10.99 22.95 -27.12
N THR A 1118 12.24 23.38 -26.93
CA THR A 1118 12.59 24.79 -26.72
C THR A 1118 12.16 25.65 -27.91
N ALA A 1119 12.49 25.23 -29.12
CA ALA A 1119 12.13 25.96 -30.33
C ALA A 1119 10.60 26.00 -30.58
N LEU A 1120 9.86 24.93 -30.24
CA LEU A 1120 8.39 24.93 -30.30
C LEU A 1120 7.79 25.94 -29.32
N VAL A 1121 8.31 26.01 -28.09
CA VAL A 1121 7.86 26.98 -27.08
C VAL A 1121 8.19 28.41 -27.52
N SER A 1122 9.40 28.66 -28.03
CA SER A 1122 9.79 29.93 -28.64
C SER A 1122 9.02 30.25 -29.95
N SER A 1123 8.28 29.31 -30.52
CA SER A 1123 7.39 29.54 -31.67
C SER A 1123 5.95 29.89 -31.28
N GLY A 1124 5.64 29.96 -29.97
CA GLY A 1124 4.32 30.28 -29.43
C GLY A 1124 3.50 29.08 -28.96
N ILE A 1125 4.06 27.87 -28.91
CA ILE A 1125 3.36 26.70 -28.35
C ILE A 1125 3.48 26.71 -26.82
N THR A 1126 2.37 26.59 -26.10
CA THR A 1126 2.40 26.51 -24.64
C THR A 1126 3.08 25.22 -24.19
N GLN A 1127 3.90 25.28 -23.13
CA GLN A 1127 4.58 24.10 -22.56
C GLN A 1127 3.58 22.98 -22.23
N GLN A 1128 2.41 23.34 -21.73
CA GLN A 1128 1.31 22.44 -21.37
C GLN A 1128 0.66 21.74 -22.59
N SER A 1129 0.90 22.21 -23.83
CA SER A 1129 0.44 21.56 -25.07
C SER A 1129 1.46 20.60 -25.68
N ILE A 1130 2.61 20.41 -25.01
CA ILE A 1130 3.69 19.48 -25.39
C ILE A 1130 3.79 18.38 -24.33
N ALA A 1131 4.07 17.14 -24.75
CA ALA A 1131 4.65 16.13 -23.88
C ALA A 1131 5.77 15.34 -24.56
N VAL A 1132 6.73 14.90 -23.75
CA VAL A 1132 7.79 13.96 -24.14
C VAL A 1132 7.45 12.58 -23.60
N ILE A 1133 7.48 11.57 -24.47
CA ILE A 1133 7.23 10.17 -24.10
C ILE A 1133 8.48 9.33 -24.40
N THR A 1134 8.84 8.45 -23.48
CA THR A 1134 9.92 7.48 -23.69
C THR A 1134 9.64 6.16 -22.96
N PRO A 1135 10.04 4.99 -23.50
CA PRO A 1135 9.84 3.71 -22.81
C PRO A 1135 10.65 3.59 -21.51
N TYR A 1136 11.77 4.32 -21.39
CA TYR A 1136 12.79 4.07 -20.38
C TYR A 1136 12.76 5.09 -19.23
N ARG A 1137 12.62 4.62 -17.99
CA ARG A 1137 12.52 5.49 -16.79
C ARG A 1137 13.76 6.35 -16.54
N GLN A 1138 14.95 5.85 -16.91
CA GLN A 1138 16.19 6.64 -16.77
C GLN A 1138 16.23 7.79 -17.80
N GLN A 1139 15.75 7.56 -19.03
CA GLN A 1139 15.59 8.62 -20.03
C GLN A 1139 14.66 9.74 -19.55
N ILE A 1140 13.56 9.42 -18.85
CA ILE A 1140 12.70 10.44 -18.21
C ILE A 1140 13.51 11.31 -17.24
N LYS A 1141 14.32 10.70 -16.37
CA LYS A 1141 15.09 11.46 -15.37
C LYS A 1141 16.19 12.31 -15.98
N LEU A 1142 16.82 11.84 -17.05
CA LEU A 1142 17.76 12.63 -17.86
C LEU A 1142 17.05 13.83 -18.53
N LEU A 1143 15.90 13.58 -19.17
CA LEU A 1143 15.07 14.61 -19.78
C LEU A 1143 14.60 15.64 -18.73
N SER A 1144 14.15 15.22 -17.55
CA SER A 1144 13.74 16.13 -16.47
C SER A 1144 14.86 17.07 -16.01
N GLY A 1145 16.13 16.67 -16.10
CA GLY A 1145 17.27 17.55 -15.87
C GLY A 1145 17.48 18.57 -16.99
N ARG A 1146 17.40 18.14 -18.26
CA ARG A 1146 17.53 19.01 -19.44
C ARG A 1146 16.37 20.01 -19.58
N PHE A 1147 15.15 19.60 -19.24
CA PHE A 1147 13.92 20.39 -19.32
C PHE A 1147 13.70 21.33 -18.11
N SER A 1148 14.73 21.61 -17.31
CA SER A 1148 14.66 22.53 -16.15
C SER A 1148 14.17 23.94 -16.51
N THR A 1149 14.45 24.41 -17.73
CA THR A 1149 13.94 25.68 -18.29
C THR A 1149 12.53 25.61 -18.86
N LEU A 1150 11.95 24.41 -19.00
CA LEU A 1150 10.62 24.14 -19.56
C LEU A 1150 9.75 23.30 -18.59
N PRO A 1151 9.59 23.71 -17.31
CA PRO A 1151 9.09 22.85 -16.23
C PRO A 1151 7.64 22.39 -16.38
N ASN A 1152 6.85 22.98 -17.28
CA ASN A 1152 5.45 22.59 -17.53
C ASN A 1152 5.26 21.63 -18.72
N VAL A 1153 6.34 21.19 -19.38
CA VAL A 1153 6.27 20.12 -20.39
C VAL A 1153 6.19 18.77 -19.67
N GLU A 1154 5.16 17.96 -19.98
CA GLU A 1154 5.01 16.65 -19.34
C GLU A 1154 6.02 15.63 -19.89
N ILE A 1155 6.75 14.93 -19.01
CA ILE A 1155 7.72 13.90 -19.40
C ILE A 1155 7.28 12.56 -18.78
N LEU A 1156 6.90 11.59 -19.62
CA LEU A 1156 6.13 10.40 -19.20
C LEU A 1156 6.67 9.08 -19.79
N THR A 1157 6.37 7.96 -19.12
CA THR A 1157 6.41 6.65 -19.79
C THR A 1157 5.16 6.46 -20.64
N ALA A 1158 5.20 5.54 -21.60
CA ALA A 1158 4.00 5.09 -22.32
C ALA A 1158 2.83 4.79 -21.36
N ASP A 1159 3.10 4.04 -20.28
CA ASP A 1159 2.10 3.68 -19.25
C ASP A 1159 1.51 4.91 -18.54
N ARG A 1160 2.34 5.90 -18.17
CA ARG A 1160 1.87 7.13 -17.51
C ARG A 1160 1.17 8.11 -18.48
N SER A 1161 1.35 7.91 -19.79
CA SER A 1161 0.70 8.72 -20.82
C SER A 1161 -0.70 8.23 -21.22
N GLN A 1162 -1.10 7.02 -20.82
CA GLN A 1162 -2.44 6.49 -21.11
C GLN A 1162 -3.53 7.39 -20.49
N GLY A 1163 -4.72 7.39 -21.10
CA GLY A 1163 -5.76 8.41 -20.89
C GLY A 1163 -5.45 9.77 -21.55
N ARG A 1164 -4.26 10.34 -21.31
CA ARG A 1164 -3.85 11.70 -21.73
C ARG A 1164 -3.79 11.89 -23.25
N ASP A 1165 -3.71 13.16 -23.67
CA ASP A 1165 -3.31 13.63 -25.00
C ASP A 1165 -2.73 15.06 -24.97
N LYS A 1166 -2.07 15.46 -26.06
CA LYS A 1166 -1.46 16.79 -26.29
C LYS A 1166 -1.54 17.19 -27.76
N ASP A 1167 -1.35 18.48 -28.05
CA ASP A 1167 -1.24 18.96 -29.43
C ASP A 1167 0.04 18.46 -30.10
N VAL A 1168 1.16 18.49 -29.36
CA VAL A 1168 2.47 17.98 -29.79
C VAL A 1168 2.95 16.86 -28.89
N ILE A 1169 3.39 15.76 -29.48
CA ILE A 1169 4.12 14.68 -28.79
C ILE A 1169 5.51 14.52 -29.41
N LEU A 1170 6.52 14.51 -28.56
CA LEU A 1170 7.89 14.15 -28.90
C LEU A 1170 8.19 12.77 -28.29
N ILE A 1171 8.74 11.84 -29.06
CA ILE A 1171 9.08 10.49 -28.59
C ILE A 1171 10.58 10.26 -28.67
N SER A 1172 11.19 9.79 -27.58
CA SER A 1172 12.56 9.28 -27.56
C SER A 1172 12.52 7.76 -27.38
N LEU A 1173 12.90 7.01 -28.44
CA LEU A 1173 12.92 5.54 -28.45
C LEU A 1173 14.19 4.97 -27.80
N VAL A 1174 15.21 5.81 -27.58
CA VAL A 1174 16.46 5.58 -26.85
C VAL A 1174 17.45 4.65 -27.54
N ARG A 1175 17.01 3.51 -28.07
CA ARG A 1175 17.90 2.41 -28.45
C ARG A 1175 18.60 2.66 -29.78
N SER A 1176 19.93 2.63 -29.72
CA SER A 1176 20.84 2.99 -30.80
C SER A 1176 22.18 2.29 -30.54
N ASN A 1177 22.34 1.07 -31.07
CA ASN A 1177 23.48 0.19 -30.80
C ASN A 1177 23.81 -0.71 -32.01
N GLU A 1178 25.00 -1.29 -32.02
CA GLU A 1178 25.53 -2.03 -33.17
C GLU A 1178 25.06 -3.49 -33.25
N SER A 1179 24.45 -3.99 -32.16
CA SER A 1179 23.90 -5.35 -32.07
C SER A 1179 22.43 -5.47 -32.51
N GLY A 1180 21.78 -4.39 -32.97
CA GLY A 1180 20.36 -4.40 -33.32
C GLY A 1180 19.41 -4.66 -32.12
N TYR A 1181 19.90 -4.49 -30.89
CA TYR A 1181 19.18 -4.93 -29.70
C TYR A 1181 18.25 -3.84 -29.17
N ILE A 1182 16.94 -3.98 -29.46
CA ILE A 1182 15.90 -3.04 -28.99
C ILE A 1182 15.42 -3.30 -27.55
N GLY A 1183 15.56 -4.51 -27.02
CA GLY A 1183 15.01 -4.91 -25.72
C GLY A 1183 13.47 -4.95 -25.65
N ASP A 1184 12.96 -5.53 -24.57
CA ASP A 1184 11.56 -5.99 -24.52
C ASP A 1184 10.52 -4.85 -24.36
N LEU A 1185 10.92 -3.66 -23.90
CA LEU A 1185 10.03 -2.50 -23.80
C LEU A 1185 9.66 -1.88 -25.15
N LEU A 1186 10.47 -2.12 -26.19
CA LEU A 1186 10.16 -1.71 -27.58
C LEU A 1186 9.44 -2.80 -28.37
N ARG A 1187 9.66 -4.08 -28.02
CA ARG A 1187 8.93 -5.24 -28.59
C ARG A 1187 7.45 -5.26 -28.22
N ASP A 1188 7.10 -4.73 -27.05
CA ASP A 1188 5.70 -4.56 -26.64
C ASP A 1188 5.05 -3.43 -27.45
N TRP A 1189 4.57 -3.79 -28.65
CA TRP A 1189 3.96 -2.88 -29.62
C TRP A 1189 2.77 -2.07 -29.06
N ARG A 1190 2.14 -2.56 -27.98
CA ARG A 1190 1.05 -1.85 -27.27
C ARG A 1190 1.57 -0.58 -26.57
N ARG A 1191 2.84 -0.53 -26.16
CA ARG A 1191 3.52 0.69 -25.66
C ARG A 1191 3.72 1.72 -26.75
N ILE A 1192 4.09 1.24 -27.94
CA ILE A 1192 4.32 2.08 -29.12
C ILE A 1192 2.97 2.69 -29.57
N ASN A 1193 1.92 1.86 -29.67
CA ASN A 1193 0.53 2.28 -29.92
C ASN A 1193 0.07 3.39 -28.97
N VAL A 1194 0.15 3.15 -27.65
CA VAL A 1194 -0.24 4.16 -26.65
C VAL A 1194 0.54 5.46 -26.88
N SER A 1195 1.86 5.38 -27.09
CA SER A 1195 2.70 6.57 -27.29
C SER A 1195 2.33 7.38 -28.54
N PHE A 1196 2.13 6.72 -29.70
CA PHE A 1196 1.75 7.38 -30.95
C PHE A 1196 0.37 8.05 -30.84
N THR A 1197 -0.59 7.38 -30.20
CA THR A 1197 -1.99 7.81 -30.09
C THR A 1197 -2.24 8.90 -29.03
N ARG A 1198 -1.19 9.53 -28.48
CA ARG A 1198 -1.30 10.70 -27.59
C ARG A 1198 -1.36 12.04 -28.33
N ALA A 1199 -0.94 12.09 -29.59
CA ALA A 1199 -0.84 13.35 -30.35
C ALA A 1199 -2.17 13.74 -31.02
N LYS A 1200 -2.43 15.05 -31.12
CA LYS A 1200 -3.54 15.61 -31.91
C LYS A 1200 -3.06 16.17 -33.25
N ARG A 1201 -2.03 17.03 -33.22
CA ARG A 1201 -1.64 17.90 -34.35
C ARG A 1201 -0.25 17.60 -34.91
N LYS A 1202 0.73 17.29 -34.06
CA LYS A 1202 2.10 16.93 -34.50
C LYS A 1202 2.70 15.81 -33.64
N LEU A 1203 3.28 14.80 -34.30
CA LEU A 1203 3.99 13.68 -33.70
C LEU A 1203 5.42 13.61 -34.28
N VAL A 1204 6.43 13.71 -33.41
CA VAL A 1204 7.85 13.63 -33.79
C VAL A 1204 8.50 12.50 -33.03
N ILE A 1205 9.16 11.58 -33.73
CA ILE A 1205 9.71 10.34 -33.16
C ILE A 1205 11.21 10.29 -33.42
N PHE A 1206 12.05 10.28 -32.39
CA PHE A 1206 13.51 10.18 -32.49
C PHE A 1206 13.97 8.75 -32.22
N GLY A 1207 14.91 8.25 -33.03
CA GLY A 1207 15.57 6.95 -32.81
C GLY A 1207 16.50 6.53 -33.96
N SER A 1208 17.27 5.47 -33.77
CA SER A 1208 18.12 4.86 -34.81
C SER A 1208 17.29 3.94 -35.70
N ALA A 1209 17.09 4.30 -36.98
CA ALA A 1209 16.35 3.48 -37.92
C ALA A 1209 16.94 2.06 -38.07
N ARG A 1210 18.28 1.97 -38.13
CA ARG A 1210 19.06 0.71 -38.19
C ARG A 1210 18.81 -0.19 -36.99
N THR A 1211 18.79 0.37 -35.77
CA THR A 1211 18.59 -0.42 -34.54
C THR A 1211 17.15 -0.91 -34.46
N LEU A 1212 16.18 -0.09 -34.83
CA LEU A 1212 14.75 -0.42 -34.76
C LEU A 1212 14.32 -1.43 -35.82
N SER A 1213 14.84 -1.32 -37.06
CA SER A 1213 14.56 -2.25 -38.17
C SER A 1213 15.11 -3.67 -37.97
N SER A 1214 15.78 -3.93 -36.84
CA SER A 1214 16.21 -5.27 -36.43
C SER A 1214 15.07 -6.10 -35.81
N ASP A 1215 13.91 -5.49 -35.52
CA ASP A 1215 12.67 -6.17 -35.14
C ASP A 1215 11.63 -6.02 -36.26
N LYS A 1216 10.80 -7.05 -36.47
CA LYS A 1216 9.84 -7.07 -37.57
C LYS A 1216 8.81 -5.93 -37.50
N LEU A 1217 8.16 -5.71 -36.35
CA LEU A 1217 7.07 -4.73 -36.26
C LEU A 1217 7.59 -3.29 -36.34
N LEU A 1218 8.79 -3.05 -35.80
CA LEU A 1218 9.47 -1.77 -35.93
C LEU A 1218 10.04 -1.56 -37.35
N GLY A 1219 10.48 -2.62 -38.04
CA GLY A 1219 10.81 -2.58 -39.46
C GLY A 1219 9.60 -2.27 -40.35
N ASP A 1220 8.46 -2.92 -40.12
CA ASP A 1220 7.19 -2.64 -40.79
C ASP A 1220 6.75 -1.17 -40.56
N PHE A 1221 7.00 -0.62 -39.37
CA PHE A 1221 6.81 0.80 -39.06
C PHE A 1221 7.78 1.75 -39.80
N ILE A 1222 9.09 1.47 -39.80
CA ILE A 1222 10.07 2.28 -40.55
C ILE A 1222 9.76 2.25 -42.05
N GLY A 1223 9.38 1.10 -42.59
CA GLY A 1223 8.92 0.96 -43.98
C GLY A 1223 7.64 1.77 -44.27
N LEU A 1224 6.69 1.85 -43.31
CA LEU A 1224 5.54 2.74 -43.43
C LEU A 1224 5.97 4.21 -43.46
N MET A 1225 6.87 4.65 -42.55
CA MET A 1225 7.38 6.03 -42.52
C MET A 1225 8.13 6.38 -43.82
N GLU A 1226 8.92 5.46 -44.38
CA GLU A 1226 9.55 5.64 -45.70
C GLU A 1226 8.51 5.75 -46.81
N SER A 1227 7.48 4.88 -46.83
CA SER A 1227 6.44 4.89 -47.88
C SER A 1227 5.63 6.18 -47.97
N GLN A 1228 5.47 6.89 -46.84
CA GLN A 1228 4.76 8.18 -46.77
C GLN A 1228 5.69 9.39 -46.94
N GLY A 1229 7.01 9.19 -47.06
CA GLY A 1229 7.99 10.28 -47.08
C GLY A 1229 8.15 10.99 -45.73
N TRP A 1230 7.83 10.33 -44.62
CA TRP A 1230 7.86 10.87 -43.25
C TRP A 1230 9.18 10.60 -42.52
N MET A 1231 10.25 10.22 -43.23
CA MET A 1231 11.60 10.04 -42.68
C MET A 1231 12.43 11.32 -42.85
N TYR A 1232 12.91 11.87 -41.74
CA TYR A 1232 13.90 12.94 -41.71
C TYR A 1232 15.24 12.38 -41.21
N ARG A 1233 16.23 12.23 -42.09
CA ARG A 1233 17.58 11.75 -41.71
C ARG A 1233 18.43 12.93 -41.27
N LEU A 1234 18.83 12.96 -39.99
CA LEU A 1234 19.72 14.01 -39.48
C LEU A 1234 21.08 13.96 -40.20
N LYS A 1235 21.67 15.14 -40.43
CA LYS A 1235 23.05 15.26 -40.89
C LYS A 1235 24.02 15.13 -39.70
N LYS A 1236 25.25 14.68 -39.96
CA LYS A 1236 26.33 14.65 -38.97
C LYS A 1236 26.56 16.07 -38.41
N GLY A 1237 26.45 16.22 -37.09
CA GLY A 1237 26.59 17.50 -36.39
C GLY A 1237 25.29 18.30 -36.23
N ALA A 1238 24.13 17.81 -36.69
CA ALA A 1238 22.83 18.44 -36.48
C ALA A 1238 22.44 18.58 -34.99
N ASP A 1239 22.97 17.68 -34.15
CA ASP A 1239 22.95 17.70 -32.69
C ASP A 1239 23.62 18.94 -32.07
N GLY A 1240 24.67 19.46 -32.70
CA GLY A 1240 25.39 20.64 -32.23
C GLY A 1240 24.84 21.99 -32.72
N GLN A 1241 23.86 21.99 -33.64
CA GLN A 1241 23.46 23.21 -34.36
C GLN A 1241 22.70 24.24 -33.49
N HIS A 1242 22.05 23.81 -32.41
CA HIS A 1242 21.11 24.64 -31.64
C HIS A 1242 21.33 24.61 -30.12
N ILE A 1243 22.52 24.21 -29.68
CA ILE A 1243 22.92 24.24 -28.26
C ILE A 1243 23.05 25.68 -27.78
N ARG A 1244 22.38 26.05 -26.69
CA ARG A 1244 22.64 27.31 -25.98
C ARG A 1244 23.94 27.21 -25.20
N GLN A 1245 24.90 28.10 -25.47
CA GLN A 1245 25.99 28.37 -24.53
C GLN A 1245 25.41 28.96 -23.24
N GLY A 1246 25.72 28.37 -22.08
CA GLY A 1246 25.26 28.87 -20.78
C GLY A 1246 24.94 27.85 -19.68
N CYS A 1247 25.17 26.55 -19.88
CA CYS A 1247 24.91 25.53 -18.83
C CYS A 1247 26.16 24.88 -18.20
N ASP A 1248 27.37 25.15 -18.69
CA ASP A 1248 28.61 24.51 -18.23
C ASP A 1248 29.70 25.52 -17.79
N SER A 1249 29.42 26.37 -16.78
CA SER A 1249 30.46 26.99 -15.92
C SER A 1249 29.88 27.86 -14.78
N GLU A 1250 29.50 27.26 -13.66
CA GLU A 1250 29.64 27.76 -12.28
C GLU A 1250 29.02 26.72 -11.33
N GLY A 1251 29.80 26.23 -10.35
CA GLY A 1251 29.41 25.12 -9.47
C GLY A 1251 30.37 24.92 -8.29
#